data_AF-W9GUZ7-F1
#
_entry.id   AF-W9GUZ7-F1
#
_cell.length_a   1.000
_cell.length_b   1.000
_cell.length_c   1.000
_cell.angle_alpha   90.00
_cell.angle_beta   90.00
_cell.angle_gamma   90.00
#
_symmetry.space_group_name_H-M   'P 1'
#
loop_
_entity.id
_entity.type
_entity.pdbx_description
1 polymer ?
#
loop_
_entity_poly.entity_id
_entity_poly.type
_entity_poly.pdbx_seq_one_letter_code
_entity_poly.pdbx_strand_id
1 'polypeptide(L)'
;MPSRGAALFPSLARRAVDRVTGRCHVTLERIQDLRDEGGGRFTATGAAPRFAVRTLEGPPPSDWVRVRVSITGAKPYASGTIRVCAGGDQPTISHPLPSLRDGALDQMIRLPDRVASLRYDPMDQVGEFTLHGFRIDRVSRARVLARAALRDPGKAIQAIRYIARHGLTAAKIRMAERLNAPSHDGYGAWLDLFDTLNADDIDAIRSHIDAMPARPLISVLMPVHDPDPASLRSAIESVRAQLYPDWELCVADDASTNPEIASILAEFAELDPRVKITTLPVNGNISAASNAALDLVTGSFVALLDHDDRLAPHALYRVAVELELHPDADLIYSDEDKLDAEGKRHDPHFKSGWNPELLLAQNMVSHLGVYRTALVRRVGGFRLGFEGSQDWDLALRVAEASASDRLRHIPHVLYHWRVFRGSGSFSTRQGGRAAEAGRRAVEEHLRRTGQPATVTINAAGYNRVKRTLPDPAPKVSLIVPTRDRVELLRNCVEGLLLRTDYPDLEILIVDNGSVEPATLDYFRDLASEPAVRVLHRDGPFNFSALNNFAVSQATGSIIGLINNDIQVIEPGWLTEMVSHAVRPGVGAVGAKLLYADGTIQHAGVILGMQGVAGHMHKGLGRHDHGYFNRLQLAQNLSCVTAACMVMPKSAFQAVGGFDETNLAIAFNDVDLCLKLREAGHLIVWTPHAELHHLESASRGSDMTPENHARFAAEVKHMLDRWGDTLLQDPYYNPNLSLEATAFALAGTPRALRPWHQPPLI
;
A
#
# COMPACT_ATOMS: atom_id res chain seq x y z
N MET A 1 -41.64 -44.96 -6.27
CA MET A 1 -41.34 -45.67 -5.00
C MET A 1 -39.85 -45.50 -4.69
N PRO A 2 -39.49 -45.11 -3.45
CA PRO A 2 -38.18 -44.60 -3.09
C PRO A 2 -37.30 -45.62 -2.34
N SER A 3 -35.98 -45.43 -2.32
CA SER A 3 -35.13 -45.83 -1.18
C SER A 3 -33.81 -45.03 -1.22
N ARG A 4 -33.69 -44.04 -0.33
CA ARG A 4 -32.98 -44.10 0.97
C ARG A 4 -31.46 -43.97 0.84
N GLY A 5 -30.95 -42.79 1.18
CA GLY A 5 -29.51 -42.55 1.32
C GLY A 5 -29.12 -41.11 1.68
N ALA A 6 -29.97 -40.36 2.38
CA ALA A 6 -29.61 -39.07 2.96
C ALA A 6 -29.96 -39.09 4.45
N ALA A 7 -29.02 -38.61 5.27
CA ALA A 7 -29.02 -38.53 6.74
C ALA A 7 -28.27 -39.67 7.43
N LEU A 8 -26.98 -39.44 7.74
CA LEU A 8 -26.31 -39.92 8.97
C LEU A 8 -24.83 -39.47 9.17
N PHE A 9 -24.30 -38.49 8.43
CA PHE A 9 -22.89 -38.06 8.60
C PHE A 9 -22.58 -36.60 9.01
N PRO A 10 -23.51 -35.60 9.12
CA PRO A 10 -23.11 -34.27 9.59
C PRO A 10 -23.03 -34.10 11.11
N SER A 11 -23.67 -34.96 11.91
CA SER A 11 -23.83 -34.70 13.36
C SER A 11 -22.68 -35.27 14.22
N LEU A 12 -21.98 -36.30 13.75
CA LEU A 12 -20.86 -36.92 14.47
C LEU A 12 -19.52 -36.22 14.21
N ALA A 13 -19.31 -35.65 13.03
CA ALA A 13 -18.09 -34.88 12.71
C ALA A 13 -18.03 -33.51 13.42
N ARG A 14 -19.18 -32.90 13.76
CA ARG A 14 -19.21 -31.68 14.61
C ARG A 14 -18.93 -31.97 16.09
N ARG A 15 -19.22 -33.19 16.58
CA ARG A 15 -19.01 -33.55 18.00
C ARG A 15 -17.68 -34.25 18.29
N ALA A 16 -16.96 -34.73 17.27
CA ALA A 16 -15.66 -35.39 17.44
C ALA A 16 -14.44 -34.43 17.40
N VAL A 17 -14.64 -33.14 17.07
CA VAL A 17 -13.56 -32.14 16.91
C VAL A 17 -13.23 -31.36 18.21
N ASP A 18 -13.91 -31.66 19.32
CA ASP A 18 -13.82 -30.90 20.58
C ASP A 18 -13.07 -31.60 21.73
N ARG A 19 -12.38 -32.71 21.49
CA ARG A 19 -11.56 -33.35 22.54
C ARG A 19 -10.08 -33.13 22.28
N VAL A 20 -9.41 -32.61 23.34
CA VAL A 20 -8.00 -32.21 23.46
C VAL A 20 -7.69 -30.76 23.00
N THR A 21 -8.17 -29.79 23.79
CA THR A 21 -7.55 -28.45 23.92
C THR A 21 -7.18 -28.26 25.38
N GLY A 22 -5.92 -27.89 25.65
CA GLY A 22 -5.53 -27.45 27.00
C GLY A 22 -6.12 -26.06 27.22
N ARG A 23 -7.19 -25.97 27.99
CA ARG A 23 -7.78 -24.69 28.38
C ARG A 23 -6.77 -23.92 29.21
N CYS A 24 -6.46 -22.70 28.82
CA CYS A 24 -5.70 -21.79 29.67
C CYS A 24 -6.74 -20.94 30.42
N HIS A 25 -6.98 -21.29 31.67
CA HIS A 25 -7.89 -20.52 32.50
C HIS A 25 -7.20 -19.20 32.85
N VAL A 26 -7.73 -18.11 32.31
CA VAL A 26 -7.24 -16.75 32.57
C VAL A 26 -8.28 -15.93 33.33
N THR A 27 -7.81 -15.02 34.17
CA THR A 27 -8.62 -14.00 34.84
C THR A 27 -8.11 -12.62 34.48
N LEU A 28 -8.99 -11.63 34.52
CA LEU A 28 -8.65 -10.24 34.33
C LEU A 28 -8.55 -9.55 35.69
N GLU A 29 -7.40 -8.95 35.95
CA GLU A 29 -7.16 -8.12 37.13
C GLU A 29 -7.06 -6.67 36.68
N ARG A 30 -7.85 -5.76 37.26
CA ARG A 30 -7.79 -4.33 36.92
C ARG A 30 -6.46 -3.75 37.36
N ILE A 31 -5.81 -2.98 36.49
CA ILE A 31 -4.54 -2.32 36.83
C ILE A 31 -4.73 -0.81 36.92
N GLN A 32 -5.29 -0.20 35.87
CA GLN A 32 -5.30 1.26 35.71
C GLN A 32 -6.51 1.72 34.88
N ASP A 33 -6.98 2.93 35.18
CA ASP A 33 -8.03 3.67 34.45
C ASP A 33 -9.34 2.89 34.25
N LEU A 34 -9.68 1.97 35.17
CA LEU A 34 -10.89 1.14 35.13
C LEU A 34 -11.62 1.14 36.47
N ARG A 35 -12.84 1.67 36.47
CA ARG A 35 -13.80 1.56 37.58
C ARG A 35 -14.76 0.40 37.30
N ASP A 36 -14.99 -0.46 38.29
CA ASP A 36 -15.93 -1.59 38.21
C ASP A 36 -17.28 -1.16 38.77
N GLU A 37 -18.30 -1.25 37.94
CA GLU A 37 -19.68 -0.83 38.23
C GLU A 37 -20.58 -2.01 38.62
N GLY A 38 -20.00 -3.21 38.75
CA GLY A 38 -20.71 -4.46 39.04
C GLY A 38 -21.34 -5.10 37.81
N GLY A 39 -21.60 -6.42 37.89
CA GLY A 39 -22.28 -7.17 36.82
C GLY A 39 -21.48 -7.29 35.51
N GLY A 40 -20.15 -7.12 35.56
CA GLY A 40 -19.28 -7.11 34.38
C GLY A 40 -19.23 -5.77 33.65
N ARG A 41 -19.89 -4.73 34.17
CA ARG A 41 -19.86 -3.36 33.64
C ARG A 41 -18.65 -2.61 34.18
N PHE A 42 -17.94 -1.92 33.31
CA PHE A 42 -16.77 -1.12 33.62
C PHE A 42 -16.88 0.27 33.00
N THR A 43 -16.33 1.26 33.70
CA THR A 43 -16.11 2.61 33.21
C THR A 43 -14.60 2.83 33.07
N ALA A 44 -14.12 3.08 31.86
CA ALA A 44 -12.78 3.55 31.58
C ALA A 44 -12.68 5.03 32.01
N THR A 45 -11.84 5.33 33.00
CA THR A 45 -11.77 6.66 33.65
C THR A 45 -10.61 7.53 33.16
N GLY A 46 -9.78 7.03 32.24
CA GLY A 46 -8.60 7.72 31.73
C GLY A 46 -8.23 7.24 30.32
N ALA A 47 -7.11 7.73 29.80
CA ALA A 47 -6.67 7.48 28.43
C ALA A 47 -6.06 6.08 28.21
N ALA A 48 -5.89 5.26 29.25
CA ALA A 48 -5.28 3.94 29.10
C ALA A 48 -5.87 2.86 30.04
N PRO A 49 -7.19 2.58 29.94
CA PRO A 49 -7.82 1.52 30.70
C PRO A 49 -7.14 0.18 30.39
N ARG A 50 -6.76 -0.58 31.42
CA ARG A 50 -6.03 -1.84 31.20
C ARG A 50 -6.26 -2.89 32.28
N PHE A 51 -6.41 -4.14 31.83
CA PHE A 51 -6.44 -5.34 32.67
C PHE A 51 -5.13 -6.13 32.53
N ALA A 52 -4.61 -6.65 33.64
CA ALA A 52 -3.63 -7.73 33.64
C ALA A 52 -4.35 -9.04 33.32
N VAL A 53 -3.83 -9.79 32.36
CA VAL A 53 -4.32 -11.14 32.05
C VAL A 53 -3.50 -12.13 32.87
N ARG A 54 -4.09 -12.65 33.96
CA ARG A 54 -3.46 -13.61 34.87
C ARG A 54 -3.83 -15.02 34.46
N THR A 55 -2.85 -15.92 34.37
CA THR A 55 -3.10 -17.35 34.23
C THR A 55 -3.36 -17.96 35.61
N LEU A 56 -4.41 -18.76 35.75
CA LEU A 56 -4.70 -19.48 37.00
C LEU A 56 -3.74 -20.65 37.21
N GLU A 57 -3.27 -21.26 36.13
CA GLU A 57 -2.34 -22.40 36.17
C GLU A 57 -1.24 -22.25 35.10
N GLY A 58 0.02 -22.35 35.53
CA GLY A 58 1.18 -22.31 34.66
C GLY A 58 1.53 -20.92 34.09
N PRO A 59 2.59 -20.83 33.27
CA PRO A 59 3.01 -19.57 32.67
C PRO A 59 1.98 -19.06 31.64
N PRO A 60 1.98 -17.75 31.34
CA PRO A 60 1.17 -17.16 30.27
C PRO A 60 1.22 -18.01 28.99
N PRO A 61 0.10 -18.15 28.27
CA PRO A 61 0.12 -18.93 27.05
C PRO A 61 1.08 -18.26 26.05
N SER A 62 1.89 -19.08 25.38
CA SER A 62 2.82 -18.69 24.33
C SER A 62 2.46 -19.39 23.03
N ASP A 63 3.04 -18.94 21.91
CA ASP A 63 2.73 -19.46 20.56
C ASP A 63 1.26 -19.16 20.17
N TRP A 64 0.61 -20.06 19.44
CA TRP A 64 -0.77 -19.86 18.97
C TRP A 64 -1.81 -19.91 20.08
N VAL A 65 -2.55 -18.82 20.19
CA VAL A 65 -3.69 -18.72 21.11
C VAL A 65 -4.94 -18.21 20.40
N ARG A 66 -6.08 -18.61 20.94
CA ARG A 66 -7.41 -18.16 20.51
C ARG A 66 -7.98 -17.25 21.58
N VAL A 67 -8.10 -15.97 21.28
CA VAL A 67 -8.65 -14.94 22.15
C VAL A 67 -10.13 -14.78 21.84
N ARG A 68 -10.97 -14.90 22.87
CA ARG A 68 -12.41 -14.69 22.78
C ARG A 68 -12.84 -13.62 23.76
N VAL A 69 -13.53 -12.61 23.25
CA VAL A 69 -13.98 -11.44 24.02
C VAL A 69 -15.46 -11.23 23.72
N SER A 70 -16.28 -11.01 24.73
CA SER A 70 -17.72 -10.74 24.57
C SER A 70 -18.04 -9.43 25.29
N ILE A 71 -18.39 -8.40 24.53
CA ILE A 71 -18.65 -7.05 25.05
C ILE A 71 -20.04 -6.57 24.59
N THR A 72 -20.73 -5.82 25.44
CA THR A 72 -21.93 -5.06 25.06
C THR A 72 -21.92 -3.65 25.63
N GLY A 73 -22.66 -2.76 25.00
CA GLY A 73 -22.86 -1.39 25.46
C GLY A 73 -21.57 -0.59 25.53
N ALA A 74 -20.57 -0.88 24.69
CA ALA A 74 -19.34 -0.10 24.67
C ALA A 74 -19.59 1.30 24.10
N LYS A 75 -19.29 2.34 24.88
CA LYS A 75 -19.42 3.75 24.51
C LYS A 75 -18.16 4.52 24.89
N PRO A 76 -17.31 4.95 23.94
CA PRO A 76 -17.32 4.61 22.50
C PRO A 76 -16.97 3.13 22.25
N TYR A 77 -16.73 2.71 21.01
CA TYR A 77 -16.40 1.32 20.70
C TYR A 77 -15.19 0.81 21.49
N ALA A 78 -15.24 -0.45 21.92
CA ALA A 78 -14.13 -1.13 22.58
C ALA A 78 -13.03 -1.50 21.57
N SER A 79 -12.04 -0.62 21.42
CA SER A 79 -10.80 -0.78 20.63
C SER A 79 -9.79 -1.71 21.33
N GLY A 80 -10.24 -2.93 21.63
CA GLY A 80 -9.49 -3.89 22.43
C GLY A 80 -8.07 -4.15 21.90
N THR A 81 -7.05 -4.27 22.75
CA THR A 81 -5.69 -4.65 22.34
C THR A 81 -5.09 -5.65 23.33
N ILE A 82 -4.55 -6.77 22.84
CA ILE A 82 -3.74 -7.68 23.64
C ILE A 82 -2.29 -7.23 23.57
N ARG A 83 -1.67 -6.91 24.70
CA ARG A 83 -0.26 -6.52 24.76
C ARG A 83 0.60 -7.55 25.49
N VAL A 84 1.80 -7.77 24.96
CA VAL A 84 2.85 -8.57 25.59
C VAL A 84 3.81 -7.61 26.26
N CYS A 85 4.10 -7.79 27.55
CA CYS A 85 5.00 -6.92 28.30
C CYS A 85 6.22 -7.70 28.82
N ALA A 86 7.41 -7.14 28.66
CA ALA A 86 8.69 -7.70 29.10
C ALA A 86 9.12 -7.17 30.48
N GLY A 87 8.23 -7.22 31.48
CA GLY A 87 8.55 -6.90 32.87
C GLY A 87 8.43 -5.43 33.29
N GLY A 88 7.80 -4.56 32.48
CA GLY A 88 7.47 -3.17 32.81
C GLY A 88 6.17 -2.69 32.12
N ASP A 89 5.81 -1.41 32.26
CA ASP A 89 4.55 -0.83 31.73
C ASP A 89 4.51 -0.61 30.21
N GLN A 90 5.68 -0.64 29.56
CA GLN A 90 5.85 -0.49 28.11
C GLN A 90 5.70 -1.85 27.40
N PRO A 91 4.76 -2.00 26.46
CA PRO A 91 4.52 -3.25 25.75
C PRO A 91 5.57 -3.49 24.67
N THR A 92 6.03 -4.72 24.53
CA THR A 92 6.98 -5.13 23.47
C THR A 92 6.30 -5.56 22.19
N ILE A 93 5.06 -6.05 22.26
CA ILE A 93 4.23 -6.43 21.11
C ILE A 93 2.78 -6.07 21.41
N SER A 94 2.08 -5.51 20.42
CA SER A 94 0.65 -5.19 20.51
C SER A 94 -0.12 -5.94 19.41
N HIS A 95 -1.21 -6.59 19.80
CA HIS A 95 -2.16 -7.25 18.91
C HIS A 95 -3.51 -6.54 19.02
N PRO A 96 -3.82 -5.58 18.12
CA PRO A 96 -5.12 -4.92 18.13
C PRO A 96 -6.22 -5.94 17.80
N LEU A 97 -7.31 -5.84 18.54
CA LEU A 97 -8.55 -6.58 18.32
C LEU A 97 -9.52 -5.67 17.55
N PRO A 98 -10.45 -6.24 16.75
CA PRO A 98 -11.53 -5.47 16.15
C PRO A 98 -12.31 -4.66 17.19
N SER A 99 -12.69 -3.44 16.81
CA SER A 99 -13.50 -2.58 17.68
C SER A 99 -14.91 -3.15 17.83
N LEU A 100 -15.40 -3.27 19.07
CA LEU A 100 -16.72 -3.84 19.36
C LEU A 100 -17.59 -2.85 20.13
N ARG A 101 -18.84 -2.67 19.71
CA ARG A 101 -19.88 -2.03 20.56
C ARG A 101 -20.70 -3.08 21.30
N ASP A 102 -21.23 -4.03 20.53
CA ASP A 102 -21.98 -5.19 21.00
C ASP A 102 -21.57 -6.43 20.19
N GLY A 103 -21.24 -7.52 20.87
CA GLY A 103 -20.96 -8.81 20.22
C GLY A 103 -19.81 -9.58 20.86
N ALA A 104 -19.48 -10.70 20.23
CA ALA A 104 -18.36 -11.53 20.63
C ALA A 104 -17.34 -11.66 19.50
N LEU A 105 -16.08 -11.44 19.84
CA LEU A 105 -14.92 -11.68 19.02
C LEU A 105 -14.34 -13.07 19.31
N ASP A 106 -13.84 -13.70 18.26
CA ASP A 106 -13.08 -14.93 18.32
C ASP A 106 -11.91 -14.87 17.34
N GLN A 107 -10.74 -14.46 17.85
CA GLN A 107 -9.55 -14.18 17.06
C GLN A 107 -8.42 -15.13 17.43
N MET A 108 -7.65 -15.56 16.44
CA MET A 108 -6.41 -16.30 16.66
C MET A 108 -5.25 -15.33 16.53
N ILE A 109 -4.37 -15.30 17.54
CA ILE A 109 -3.16 -14.47 17.54
C ILE A 109 -1.97 -15.36 17.88
N ARG A 110 -0.79 -14.99 17.37
CA ARG A 110 0.46 -15.65 17.74
C ARG A 110 1.22 -14.80 18.75
N LEU A 111 1.38 -15.33 19.96
CA LEU A 111 2.23 -14.75 20.99
C LEU A 111 3.68 -15.25 20.83
N PRO A 112 4.69 -14.52 21.32
CA PRO A 112 6.07 -14.98 21.34
C PRO A 112 6.24 -16.35 21.99
N ASP A 113 7.34 -17.04 21.66
CA ASP A 113 7.66 -18.35 22.26
C ASP A 113 7.85 -18.26 23.79
N ARG A 114 8.20 -17.07 24.30
CA ARG A 114 8.28 -16.75 25.73
C ARG A 114 7.47 -15.48 26.02
N VAL A 115 6.43 -15.63 26.84
CA VAL A 115 5.56 -14.52 27.27
C VAL A 115 5.75 -14.32 28.77
N ALA A 116 6.32 -13.19 29.16
CA ALA A 116 6.53 -12.86 30.57
C ALA A 116 5.22 -12.42 31.25
N SER A 117 4.45 -11.55 30.58
CA SER A 117 3.12 -11.11 31.04
C SER A 117 2.24 -10.66 29.87
N LEU A 118 0.92 -10.71 30.08
CA LEU A 118 -0.09 -10.29 29.12
C LEU A 118 -0.99 -9.22 29.71
N ARG A 119 -1.41 -8.30 28.86
CA ARG A 119 -2.33 -7.22 29.19
C ARG A 119 -3.45 -7.17 28.16
N TYR A 120 -4.64 -6.79 28.61
CA TYR A 120 -5.77 -6.48 27.74
C TYR A 120 -6.21 -5.05 28.00
N ASP A 121 -6.09 -4.22 26.97
CA ASP A 121 -6.55 -2.84 26.97
C ASP A 121 -7.90 -2.83 26.27
N PRO A 122 -9.04 -2.71 26.97
CA PRO A 122 -10.36 -2.83 26.36
C PRO A 122 -10.71 -1.65 25.45
N MET A 123 -10.09 -0.49 25.69
CA MET A 123 -10.32 0.78 24.97
C MET A 123 -9.03 1.61 25.02
N ASP A 124 -8.96 2.66 24.23
CA ASP A 124 -7.88 3.66 24.18
C ASP A 124 -8.32 5.06 24.66
N GLN A 125 -9.52 5.15 25.24
CA GLN A 125 -10.12 6.40 25.70
C GLN A 125 -11.12 6.17 26.85
N VAL A 126 -11.60 7.28 27.42
CA VAL A 126 -12.65 7.29 28.45
C VAL A 126 -13.95 6.77 27.85
N GLY A 127 -14.66 5.91 28.59
CA GLY A 127 -15.86 5.26 28.09
C GLY A 127 -16.47 4.25 29.05
N GLU A 128 -17.52 3.56 28.63
CA GLU A 128 -18.19 2.51 29.40
C GLU A 128 -18.32 1.26 28.54
N PHE A 129 -18.25 0.06 29.13
CA PHE A 129 -18.49 -1.20 28.42
C PHE A 129 -18.91 -2.29 29.41
N THR A 130 -19.64 -3.30 28.93
CA THR A 130 -19.96 -4.50 29.72
C THR A 130 -19.22 -5.70 29.14
N LEU A 131 -18.31 -6.29 29.90
CA LEU A 131 -17.54 -7.46 29.53
C LEU A 131 -18.21 -8.73 30.07
N HIS A 132 -18.86 -9.49 29.19
CA HIS A 132 -19.52 -10.77 29.52
C HIS A 132 -18.57 -11.95 29.58
N GLY A 133 -17.42 -11.85 28.92
CA GLY A 133 -16.43 -12.92 28.94
C GLY A 133 -15.15 -12.59 28.22
N PHE A 134 -14.05 -13.11 28.77
CA PHE A 134 -12.71 -13.03 28.19
C PHE A 134 -12.03 -14.39 28.34
N ARG A 135 -11.49 -14.94 27.25
CA ARG A 135 -10.81 -16.25 27.25
C ARG A 135 -9.61 -16.25 26.33
N ILE A 136 -8.60 -17.04 26.69
CA ILE A 136 -7.45 -17.34 25.85
C ILE A 136 -7.23 -18.86 25.87
N ASP A 137 -7.36 -19.52 24.72
CA ASP A 137 -7.16 -20.97 24.60
C ASP A 137 -5.90 -21.29 23.79
N ARG A 138 -5.06 -22.22 24.24
CA ARG A 138 -3.91 -22.70 23.45
C ARG A 138 -4.41 -23.50 22.24
N VAL A 139 -3.86 -23.21 21.06
CA VAL A 139 -4.20 -23.93 19.83
C VAL A 139 -3.03 -24.80 19.39
N SER A 140 -3.28 -26.10 19.16
CA SER A 140 -2.23 -27.00 18.69
C SER A 140 -1.87 -26.75 17.22
N ARG A 141 -0.57 -26.83 16.90
CA ARG A 141 -0.03 -26.64 15.54
C ARG A 141 -0.69 -27.54 14.49
N ALA A 142 -1.05 -28.77 14.86
CA ALA A 142 -1.74 -29.72 13.99
C ALA A 142 -3.16 -29.23 13.58
N ARG A 143 -3.88 -28.54 14.47
CA ARG A 143 -5.23 -28.00 14.19
C ARG A 143 -5.17 -26.79 13.26
N VAL A 144 -4.15 -25.96 13.44
CA VAL A 144 -3.85 -24.83 12.55
C VAL A 144 -3.58 -25.32 11.12
N LEU A 145 -2.73 -26.35 10.98
CA LEU A 145 -2.42 -27.02 9.71
C LEU A 145 -3.66 -27.66 9.06
N ALA A 146 -4.47 -28.40 9.82
CA ALA A 146 -5.67 -29.05 9.30
C ALA A 146 -6.72 -28.04 8.80
N ARG A 147 -6.88 -26.91 9.49
CA ARG A 147 -7.83 -25.85 9.09
C ARG A 147 -7.35 -25.11 7.84
N ALA A 148 -6.05 -24.88 7.71
CA ALA A 148 -5.45 -24.32 6.49
C ALA A 148 -5.59 -25.26 5.28
N ALA A 149 -5.41 -26.57 5.48
CA ALA A 149 -5.51 -27.58 4.43
C ALA A 149 -6.94 -27.81 3.92
N LEU A 150 -7.96 -27.72 4.79
CA LEU A 150 -9.37 -27.85 4.41
C LEU A 150 -9.91 -26.66 3.62
N ARG A 151 -9.27 -25.49 3.69
CA ARG A 151 -9.72 -24.24 3.08
C ARG A 151 -9.21 -24.06 1.63
N ASP A 152 -8.05 -24.64 1.30
CA ASP A 152 -7.46 -24.55 -0.05
C ASP A 152 -6.50 -25.74 -0.32
N PRO A 153 -7.03 -26.88 -0.81
CA PRO A 153 -6.25 -28.12 -0.99
C PRO A 153 -5.14 -27.99 -2.03
N GLY A 154 -5.26 -27.08 -3.01
CA GLY A 154 -4.22 -26.82 -4.01
C GLY A 154 -2.98 -26.14 -3.42
N LYS A 155 -3.18 -25.19 -2.50
CA LYS A 155 -2.07 -24.52 -1.78
C LYS A 155 -1.43 -25.41 -0.73
N ALA A 156 -2.15 -26.38 -0.16
CA ALA A 156 -1.58 -27.38 0.74
C ALA A 156 -0.53 -28.26 0.03
N ILE A 157 -0.80 -28.66 -1.21
CA ILE A 157 0.14 -29.43 -2.04
C ILE A 157 1.38 -28.59 -2.42
N GLN A 158 1.20 -27.29 -2.72
CA GLN A 158 2.33 -26.37 -2.92
C GLN A 158 3.16 -26.16 -1.65
N ALA A 159 2.52 -26.04 -0.48
CA ALA A 159 3.20 -25.91 0.81
C ALA A 159 4.00 -27.19 1.15
N ILE A 160 3.45 -28.38 0.87
CA ILE A 160 4.16 -29.66 1.03
C ILE A 160 5.39 -29.72 0.10
N ARG A 161 5.26 -29.30 -1.16
CA ARG A 161 6.38 -29.22 -2.12
C ARG A 161 7.44 -28.19 -1.71
N TYR A 162 7.02 -27.09 -1.11
CA TYR A 162 7.91 -26.04 -0.59
C TYR A 162 8.65 -26.50 0.68
N ILE A 163 7.94 -27.17 1.61
CA ILE A 163 8.54 -27.81 2.80
C ILE A 163 9.56 -28.87 2.40
N ALA A 164 9.25 -29.67 1.37
CA ALA A 164 10.16 -30.68 0.84
C ALA A 164 11.43 -30.08 0.22
N ARG A 165 11.42 -28.82 -0.24
CA ARG A 165 12.58 -28.15 -0.84
C ARG A 165 13.38 -27.28 0.14
N HIS A 166 12.75 -26.70 1.16
CA HIS A 166 13.37 -25.64 1.98
C HIS A 166 13.30 -25.87 3.50
N GLY A 167 12.80 -27.03 3.92
CA GLY A 167 12.77 -27.45 5.32
C GLY A 167 11.64 -26.84 6.16
N LEU A 168 11.34 -27.51 7.27
CA LEU A 168 10.20 -27.24 8.17
C LEU A 168 10.26 -25.87 8.87
N THR A 169 11.42 -25.23 8.94
CA THR A 169 11.62 -23.96 9.66
C THR A 169 11.25 -22.75 8.80
N ALA A 170 11.55 -22.78 7.49
CA ALA A 170 11.14 -21.74 6.53
C ALA A 170 9.62 -21.72 6.30
N ALA A 171 8.97 -22.87 6.43
CA ALA A 171 7.51 -22.98 6.37
C ALA A 171 6.80 -22.45 7.63
N LYS A 172 7.46 -22.46 8.81
CA LYS A 172 6.87 -21.97 10.07
C LYS A 172 6.70 -20.45 10.11
N ILE A 173 7.61 -19.71 9.49
CA ILE A 173 7.55 -18.24 9.43
C ILE A 173 6.46 -17.82 8.44
N ARG A 174 6.48 -18.39 7.22
CA ARG A 174 5.51 -18.09 6.15
C ARG A 174 4.07 -18.53 6.44
N MET A 175 3.89 -19.58 7.25
CA MET A 175 2.57 -20.04 7.69
C MET A 175 2.02 -19.16 8.81
N ALA A 176 2.89 -18.66 9.71
CA ALA A 176 2.45 -17.83 10.82
C ALA A 176 2.06 -16.40 10.42
N GLU A 177 2.69 -15.87 9.39
CA GLU A 177 2.34 -14.59 8.76
C GLU A 177 1.00 -14.65 8.00
N ARG A 178 0.55 -15.85 7.57
CA ARG A 178 -0.70 -16.03 6.81
C ARG A 178 -1.95 -16.24 7.67
N LEU A 179 -1.79 -16.41 8.99
CA LEU A 179 -2.85 -16.87 9.89
C LEU A 179 -3.29 -15.81 10.93
N ASN A 180 -2.63 -14.64 10.96
CA ASN A 180 -2.90 -13.54 11.90
C ASN A 180 -3.89 -12.49 11.37
N ALA A 181 -4.16 -12.43 10.06
CA ALA A 181 -5.29 -11.67 9.54
C ALA A 181 -6.60 -12.36 9.99
N PRO A 182 -7.58 -11.68 10.62
CA PRO A 182 -8.96 -12.16 10.60
C PRO A 182 -9.30 -12.52 9.16
N SER A 183 -9.52 -13.81 8.94
CA SER A 183 -9.84 -14.34 7.63
C SER A 183 -11.31 -14.03 7.37
N HIS A 184 -11.58 -12.88 6.77
CA HIS A 184 -12.83 -12.66 6.05
C HIS A 184 -12.78 -13.52 4.78
N ASP A 185 -13.86 -14.23 4.45
CA ASP A 185 -13.94 -15.07 3.25
C ASP A 185 -14.16 -14.21 1.99
N GLY A 186 -13.21 -13.31 1.72
CA GLY A 186 -13.23 -12.37 0.60
C GLY A 186 -13.78 -10.99 0.96
N TYR A 187 -13.90 -10.15 -0.07
CA TYR A 187 -14.20 -8.73 0.07
C TYR A 187 -15.55 -8.44 0.74
N GLY A 188 -16.59 -9.22 0.48
CA GLY A 188 -17.92 -9.02 1.11
C GLY A 188 -17.89 -9.06 2.64
N ALA A 189 -17.20 -10.03 3.23
CA ALA A 189 -17.07 -10.10 4.69
C ALA A 189 -16.17 -8.98 5.26
N TRP A 190 -15.23 -8.46 4.46
CA TRP A 190 -14.45 -7.28 4.84
C TRP A 190 -15.32 -6.01 4.84
N LEU A 191 -16.23 -5.86 3.87
CA LEU A 191 -17.18 -4.75 3.81
C LEU A 191 -18.09 -4.72 5.04
N ASP A 192 -18.68 -5.86 5.39
CA ASP A 192 -19.59 -5.99 6.54
C ASP A 192 -18.96 -5.52 7.86
N LEU A 193 -17.65 -5.71 8.00
CA LEU A 193 -16.90 -5.33 9.19
C LEU A 193 -16.38 -3.89 9.14
N PHE A 194 -15.93 -3.42 7.97
CA PHE A 194 -15.08 -2.23 7.88
C PHE A 194 -15.59 -1.12 6.97
N ASP A 195 -16.61 -1.33 6.15
CA ASP A 195 -17.07 -0.33 5.18
C ASP A 195 -18.60 -0.14 5.16
N THR A 196 -19.34 -0.96 5.90
CA THR A 196 -20.79 -0.78 6.10
C THR A 196 -21.06 0.19 7.26
N LEU A 197 -21.74 1.30 6.97
CA LEU A 197 -22.21 2.26 7.97
C LEU A 197 -23.39 1.69 8.77
N ASN A 198 -23.36 1.83 10.08
CA ASN A 198 -24.51 1.60 10.96
C ASN A 198 -25.21 2.91 11.35
N ALA A 199 -26.27 2.83 12.16
CA ALA A 199 -27.03 4.01 12.59
C ALA A 199 -26.18 4.99 13.43
N ASP A 200 -25.32 4.48 14.34
CA ASP A 200 -24.44 5.32 15.15
C ASP A 200 -23.41 6.06 14.28
N ASP A 201 -22.88 5.39 13.24
CA ASP A 201 -21.99 6.03 12.26
C ASP A 201 -22.69 7.20 11.56
N ILE A 202 -23.94 6.99 11.11
CA ILE A 202 -24.73 8.02 10.42
C ILE A 202 -25.00 9.22 11.36
N ASP A 203 -25.38 8.96 12.61
CA ASP A 203 -25.66 10.02 13.58
C ASP A 203 -24.39 10.79 13.97
N ALA A 204 -23.24 10.10 14.08
CA ALA A 204 -21.94 10.74 14.32
C ALA A 204 -21.51 11.60 13.12
N ILE A 205 -21.70 11.12 11.89
CA ILE A 205 -21.44 11.89 10.66
C ILE A 205 -22.30 13.15 10.63
N ARG A 206 -23.61 13.05 10.92
CA ARG A 206 -24.51 14.21 10.98
C ARG A 206 -24.08 15.22 12.04
N SER A 207 -23.71 14.73 13.22
CA SER A 207 -23.23 15.58 14.31
C SER A 207 -21.94 16.31 13.94
N HIS A 208 -21.01 15.65 13.24
CA HIS A 208 -19.80 16.31 12.73
C HIS A 208 -20.16 17.35 11.67
N ILE A 209 -21.02 17.03 10.69
CA ILE A 209 -21.47 18.00 9.66
C ILE A 209 -22.07 19.27 10.29
N ASP A 210 -22.87 19.12 11.35
CA ASP A 210 -23.48 20.27 12.05
C ASP A 210 -22.43 21.11 12.80
N ALA A 211 -21.32 20.49 13.21
CA ALA A 211 -20.21 21.14 13.89
C ALA A 211 -19.11 21.68 12.95
N MET A 212 -19.15 21.36 11.65
CA MET A 212 -18.11 21.76 10.71
C MET A 212 -18.00 23.29 10.59
N PRO A 213 -16.80 23.87 10.72
CA PRO A 213 -16.59 25.32 10.66
C PRO A 213 -16.77 25.87 9.24
N ALA A 214 -16.46 25.07 8.23
CA ALA A 214 -16.63 25.41 6.82
C ALA A 214 -17.29 24.23 6.09
N ARG A 215 -18.30 24.56 5.28
CA ARG A 215 -19.05 23.57 4.49
C ARG A 215 -18.94 23.91 3.00
N PRO A 216 -17.88 23.43 2.31
CA PRO A 216 -17.68 23.74 0.90
C PRO A 216 -18.79 23.12 0.05
N LEU A 217 -19.38 23.92 -0.84
CA LEU A 217 -20.30 23.40 -1.87
C LEU A 217 -19.50 22.55 -2.87
N ILE A 218 -19.87 21.27 -2.99
CA ILE A 218 -19.28 20.31 -3.93
C ILE A 218 -20.23 20.10 -5.11
N SER A 219 -19.82 20.51 -6.30
CA SER A 219 -20.58 20.33 -7.54
C SER A 219 -20.19 19.03 -8.22
N VAL A 220 -21.12 18.08 -8.31
CA VAL A 220 -20.92 16.80 -8.99
C VAL A 220 -21.20 17.01 -10.48
N LEU A 221 -20.21 16.75 -11.34
CA LEU A 221 -20.36 16.77 -12.79
C LEU A 221 -20.76 15.40 -13.31
N MET A 222 -21.80 15.37 -14.15
CA MET A 222 -22.28 14.15 -14.78
C MET A 222 -22.56 14.38 -16.27
N PRO A 223 -21.62 14.05 -17.17
CA PRO A 223 -21.91 13.96 -18.60
C PRO A 223 -22.81 12.74 -18.87
N VAL A 224 -23.85 12.90 -19.69
CA VAL A 224 -24.84 11.85 -19.97
C VAL A 224 -24.97 11.64 -21.47
N HIS A 225 -24.81 10.40 -21.95
CA HIS A 225 -25.16 10.03 -23.33
C HIS A 225 -25.70 8.61 -23.41
N ASP A 226 -27.01 8.46 -23.59
CA ASP A 226 -27.71 7.17 -23.74
C ASP A 226 -27.31 6.08 -22.71
N PRO A 227 -27.31 6.37 -21.39
CA PRO A 227 -27.14 5.32 -20.39
C PRO A 227 -28.32 4.36 -20.37
N ASP A 228 -28.14 3.23 -19.69
CA ASP A 228 -29.27 2.45 -19.21
C ASP A 228 -30.13 3.30 -18.23
N PRO A 229 -31.47 3.42 -18.45
CA PRO A 229 -32.34 4.26 -17.62
C PRO A 229 -32.29 3.95 -16.12
N ALA A 230 -32.21 2.66 -15.74
CA ALA A 230 -32.15 2.26 -14.34
C ALA A 230 -30.80 2.65 -13.70
N SER A 231 -29.72 2.55 -14.47
CA SER A 231 -28.38 2.97 -14.05
C SER A 231 -28.31 4.49 -13.84
N LEU A 232 -28.88 5.30 -14.76
CA LEU A 232 -28.96 6.75 -14.61
C LEU A 232 -29.74 7.17 -13.35
N ARG A 233 -30.93 6.58 -13.15
CA ARG A 233 -31.72 6.83 -11.92
C ARG A 233 -30.91 6.47 -10.68
N SER A 234 -30.25 5.32 -10.68
CA SER A 234 -29.42 4.87 -9.55
C SER A 234 -28.23 5.79 -9.29
N ALA A 235 -27.62 6.38 -10.32
CA ALA A 235 -26.50 7.31 -10.20
C ALA A 235 -26.95 8.62 -9.55
N ILE A 236 -28.03 9.23 -10.07
CA ILE A 236 -28.60 10.47 -9.53
C ILE A 236 -29.07 10.27 -8.08
N GLU A 237 -29.74 9.15 -7.77
CA GLU A 237 -30.16 8.85 -6.40
C GLU A 237 -28.98 8.67 -5.44
N SER A 238 -27.83 8.16 -5.91
CA SER A 238 -26.64 8.04 -5.07
C SER A 238 -26.07 9.40 -4.63
N VAL A 239 -26.27 10.45 -5.45
CA VAL A 239 -25.92 11.83 -5.10
C VAL A 239 -26.97 12.43 -4.16
N ARG A 240 -28.26 12.22 -4.45
CA ARG A 240 -29.36 12.70 -3.60
C ARG A 240 -29.32 12.15 -2.18
N ALA A 241 -28.90 10.90 -2.05
CA ALA A 241 -28.80 10.19 -0.78
C ALA A 241 -27.51 10.47 0.01
N GLN A 242 -26.64 11.38 -0.45
CA GLN A 242 -25.43 11.75 0.28
C GLN A 242 -25.78 12.33 1.66
N LEU A 243 -25.04 11.90 2.69
CA LEU A 243 -25.18 12.43 4.06
C LEU A 243 -24.74 13.89 4.15
N TYR A 244 -23.77 14.29 3.34
CA TYR A 244 -23.33 15.68 3.24
C TYR A 244 -24.40 16.51 2.51
N PRO A 245 -24.86 17.68 3.02
CA PRO A 245 -26.00 18.38 2.41
C PRO A 245 -25.61 19.36 1.30
N ASP A 246 -24.40 19.93 1.35
CA ASP A 246 -23.97 21.05 0.50
C ASP A 246 -23.36 20.53 -0.80
N TRP A 247 -24.23 20.03 -1.66
CA TRP A 247 -23.88 19.60 -2.99
C TRP A 247 -24.85 20.15 -4.04
N GLU A 248 -24.39 20.15 -5.28
CA GLU A 248 -25.24 20.31 -6.45
C GLU A 248 -24.84 19.27 -7.50
N LEU A 249 -25.80 18.85 -8.32
CA LEU A 249 -25.56 17.90 -9.40
C LEU A 249 -25.71 18.64 -10.73
N CYS A 250 -24.62 18.79 -11.47
CA CYS A 250 -24.56 19.49 -12.75
C CYS A 250 -24.50 18.45 -13.88
N VAL A 251 -25.63 18.27 -14.57
CA VAL A 251 -25.80 17.28 -15.63
C VAL A 251 -25.74 17.95 -16.99
N ALA A 252 -24.96 17.38 -17.90
CA ALA A 252 -25.00 17.73 -19.32
C ALA A 252 -25.42 16.52 -20.14
N ASP A 253 -26.63 16.56 -20.69
CA ASP A 253 -27.12 15.57 -21.65
C ASP A 253 -26.53 15.85 -23.03
N ASP A 254 -25.63 14.99 -23.47
CA ASP A 254 -24.89 15.05 -24.72
C ASP A 254 -25.71 14.51 -25.89
N ALA A 255 -26.92 15.05 -26.05
CA ALA A 255 -27.91 14.66 -27.05
C ALA A 255 -28.26 13.16 -27.01
N SER A 256 -28.69 12.65 -25.85
CA SER A 256 -29.22 11.29 -25.73
C SER A 256 -30.37 11.05 -26.71
N THR A 257 -30.35 9.91 -27.40
CA THR A 257 -31.36 9.50 -28.37
C THR A 257 -32.58 8.83 -27.73
N ASN A 258 -32.43 8.25 -26.54
CA ASN A 258 -33.53 7.67 -25.80
C ASN A 258 -34.36 8.76 -25.08
N PRO A 259 -35.63 8.99 -25.45
CA PRO A 259 -36.47 10.03 -24.85
C PRO A 259 -36.75 9.80 -23.36
N GLU A 260 -36.61 8.57 -22.86
CA GLU A 260 -36.73 8.27 -21.43
C GLU A 260 -35.66 8.99 -20.60
N ILE A 261 -34.46 9.21 -21.17
CA ILE A 261 -33.36 9.92 -20.49
C ILE A 261 -33.76 11.36 -20.18
N ALA A 262 -34.28 12.08 -21.18
CA ALA A 262 -34.79 13.44 -20.97
C ALA A 262 -35.92 13.48 -19.93
N SER A 263 -36.81 12.47 -19.92
CA SER A 263 -37.87 12.36 -18.91
C SER A 263 -37.32 12.14 -17.50
N ILE A 264 -36.31 11.27 -17.33
CA ILE A 264 -35.65 11.01 -16.04
C ILE A 264 -34.99 12.29 -15.52
N LEU A 265 -34.26 12.97 -16.39
CA LEU A 265 -33.57 14.20 -16.06
C LEU A 265 -34.57 15.29 -15.62
N ALA A 266 -35.65 15.51 -16.37
CA ALA A 266 -36.69 16.46 -15.99
C ALA A 266 -37.35 16.12 -14.65
N GLU A 267 -37.67 14.84 -14.41
CA GLU A 267 -38.22 14.35 -13.15
C GLU A 267 -37.32 14.71 -11.95
N PHE A 268 -36.01 14.47 -12.06
CA PHE A 268 -35.07 14.77 -10.97
C PHE A 268 -34.84 16.27 -10.76
N ALA A 269 -34.83 17.08 -11.81
CA ALA A 269 -34.74 18.53 -11.69
C ALA A 269 -35.97 19.13 -10.98
N GLU A 270 -37.16 18.56 -11.20
CA GLU A 270 -38.38 18.96 -10.47
C GLU A 270 -38.37 18.49 -9.01
N LEU A 271 -37.83 17.29 -8.75
CA LEU A 271 -37.78 16.69 -7.40
C LEU A 271 -36.76 17.35 -6.47
N ASP A 272 -35.64 17.85 -6.99
CA ASP A 272 -34.57 18.45 -6.17
C ASP A 272 -33.92 19.63 -6.92
N PRO A 273 -34.07 20.89 -6.43
CA PRO A 273 -33.55 22.07 -7.11
C PRO A 273 -32.02 22.14 -7.16
N ARG A 274 -31.31 21.26 -6.44
CA ARG A 274 -29.86 21.11 -6.53
C ARG A 274 -29.42 20.35 -7.80
N VAL A 275 -30.35 19.72 -8.52
CA VAL A 275 -30.09 19.04 -9.79
C VAL A 275 -30.29 20.04 -10.93
N LYS A 276 -29.18 20.44 -11.55
CA LYS A 276 -29.10 21.40 -12.66
C LYS A 276 -28.81 20.65 -13.95
N ILE A 277 -29.53 20.97 -15.03
CA ILE A 277 -29.47 20.21 -16.27
C ILE A 277 -29.29 21.16 -17.45
N THR A 278 -28.39 20.79 -18.35
CA THR A 278 -28.27 21.37 -19.70
C THR A 278 -28.30 20.24 -20.73
N THR A 279 -28.80 20.54 -21.92
CA THR A 279 -28.87 19.59 -23.04
C THR A 279 -28.15 20.17 -24.24
N LEU A 280 -27.19 19.42 -24.78
CA LEU A 280 -26.49 19.80 -25.99
C LEU A 280 -27.35 19.47 -27.21
N PRO A 281 -27.34 20.31 -28.26
CA PRO A 281 -28.16 20.09 -29.45
C PRO A 281 -27.65 18.94 -30.33
N VAL A 282 -26.39 18.55 -30.18
CA VAL A 282 -25.72 17.47 -30.91
C VAL A 282 -24.74 16.77 -29.97
N ASN A 283 -24.48 15.48 -30.21
CA ASN A 283 -23.46 14.74 -29.47
C ASN A 283 -22.08 15.36 -29.75
N GLY A 284 -21.57 16.05 -28.73
CA GLY A 284 -20.31 16.76 -28.72
C GLY A 284 -19.16 15.98 -28.10
N ASN A 285 -19.40 14.77 -27.59
CA ASN A 285 -18.52 13.87 -26.84
C ASN A 285 -18.37 14.20 -25.34
N ILE A 286 -17.78 13.25 -24.59
CA ILE A 286 -17.62 13.35 -23.13
C ILE A 286 -16.86 14.60 -22.68
N SER A 287 -15.84 15.06 -23.42
CA SER A 287 -15.09 16.27 -23.08
C SER A 287 -15.97 17.52 -23.21
N ALA A 288 -16.77 17.62 -24.29
CA ALA A 288 -17.70 18.73 -24.49
C ALA A 288 -18.83 18.71 -23.46
N ALA A 289 -19.41 17.54 -23.20
CA ALA A 289 -20.44 17.35 -22.18
C ALA A 289 -19.93 17.71 -20.78
N SER A 290 -18.73 17.25 -20.39
CA SER A 290 -18.12 17.61 -19.10
C SER A 290 -17.87 19.11 -18.97
N ASN A 291 -17.48 19.81 -20.04
CA ASN A 291 -17.35 21.27 -20.03
C ASN A 291 -18.71 21.98 -19.92
N ALA A 292 -19.73 21.52 -20.62
CA ALA A 292 -21.08 22.08 -20.50
C ALA A 292 -21.65 21.88 -19.08
N ALA A 293 -21.35 20.74 -18.45
CA ALA A 293 -21.68 20.51 -17.04
C ALA A 293 -20.86 21.45 -16.12
N LEU A 294 -19.58 21.68 -16.42
CA LEU A 294 -18.71 22.62 -15.69
C LEU A 294 -19.21 24.08 -15.76
N ASP A 295 -19.93 24.47 -16.82
CA ASP A 295 -20.54 25.80 -16.93
C ASP A 295 -21.70 26.01 -15.95
N LEU A 296 -22.35 24.93 -15.49
CA LEU A 296 -23.42 24.98 -14.49
C LEU A 296 -22.89 25.11 -13.04
N VAL A 297 -21.59 24.84 -12.84
CA VAL A 297 -20.95 24.75 -11.53
C VAL A 297 -20.90 26.11 -10.85
N THR A 298 -21.38 26.12 -9.60
CA THR A 298 -21.29 27.23 -8.65
C THR A 298 -20.51 26.88 -7.39
N GLY A 299 -20.25 25.59 -7.13
CA GLY A 299 -19.45 25.13 -6.00
C GLY A 299 -17.96 25.44 -6.12
N SER A 300 -17.29 25.54 -4.97
CA SER A 300 -15.84 25.76 -4.88
C SER A 300 -15.01 24.54 -5.32
N PHE A 301 -15.64 23.36 -5.34
CA PHE A 301 -15.03 22.11 -5.78
C PHE A 301 -15.94 21.38 -6.76
N VAL A 302 -15.32 20.67 -7.70
CA VAL A 302 -15.94 19.85 -8.72
C VAL A 302 -15.60 18.39 -8.48
N ALA A 303 -16.59 17.54 -8.32
CA ALA A 303 -16.45 16.09 -8.24
C ALA A 303 -16.88 15.44 -9.55
N LEU A 304 -16.17 14.41 -9.99
CA LEU A 304 -16.52 13.68 -11.22
C LEU A 304 -17.34 12.43 -10.91
N LEU A 305 -18.41 12.19 -11.66
CA LEU A 305 -19.26 11.00 -11.57
C LEU A 305 -19.77 10.59 -12.96
N ASP A 306 -19.52 9.34 -13.35
CA ASP A 306 -20.10 8.78 -14.56
C ASP A 306 -21.59 8.47 -14.35
N HIS A 307 -22.38 8.64 -15.42
CA HIS A 307 -23.85 8.51 -15.43
C HIS A 307 -24.41 7.12 -15.11
N ASP A 308 -23.57 6.08 -15.03
CA ASP A 308 -23.94 4.70 -14.72
C ASP A 308 -23.36 4.18 -13.39
N ASP A 309 -22.59 5.01 -12.70
CA ASP A 309 -21.86 4.67 -11.47
C ASP A 309 -22.52 5.23 -10.21
N ARG A 310 -22.01 4.83 -9.04
CA ARG A 310 -22.59 5.24 -7.75
C ARG A 310 -21.53 5.75 -6.79
N LEU A 311 -21.91 6.76 -6.02
CA LEU A 311 -21.15 7.20 -4.85
C LEU A 311 -21.54 6.40 -3.61
N ALA A 312 -20.56 6.16 -2.72
CA ALA A 312 -20.84 5.69 -1.37
C ALA A 312 -21.66 6.75 -0.60
N PRO A 313 -22.59 6.40 0.32
CA PRO A 313 -23.48 7.37 0.97
C PRO A 313 -22.80 8.51 1.74
N HIS A 314 -21.54 8.31 2.11
CA HIS A 314 -20.73 9.26 2.86
C HIS A 314 -19.60 9.87 2.03
N ALA A 315 -19.57 9.66 0.71
CA ALA A 315 -18.49 10.09 -0.19
C ALA A 315 -18.23 11.60 -0.11
N LEU A 316 -19.26 12.43 -0.30
CA LEU A 316 -19.10 13.88 -0.27
C LEU A 316 -18.76 14.40 1.13
N TYR A 317 -19.21 13.71 2.17
CA TYR A 317 -18.82 14.03 3.55
C TYR A 317 -17.32 13.79 3.78
N ARG A 318 -16.76 12.68 3.26
CA ARG A 318 -15.31 12.42 3.37
C ARG A 318 -14.49 13.48 2.66
N VAL A 319 -14.96 13.95 1.51
CA VAL A 319 -14.34 15.06 0.78
C VAL A 319 -14.39 16.33 1.62
N ALA A 320 -15.54 16.65 2.24
CA ALA A 320 -15.68 17.80 3.11
C ALA A 320 -14.75 17.74 4.34
N VAL A 321 -14.61 16.57 5.00
CA VAL A 321 -13.65 16.37 6.09
C VAL A 321 -12.22 16.56 5.62
N GLU A 322 -11.85 16.03 4.46
CA GLU A 322 -10.50 16.22 3.92
C GLU A 322 -10.20 17.71 3.66
N LEU A 323 -11.20 18.47 3.19
CA LEU A 323 -11.11 19.91 2.99
C LEU A 323 -11.14 20.73 4.29
N GLU A 324 -11.75 20.20 5.35
CA GLU A 324 -11.67 20.78 6.69
C GLU A 324 -10.23 20.68 7.23
N LEU A 325 -9.60 19.51 7.07
CA LEU A 325 -8.21 19.27 7.49
C LEU A 325 -7.19 19.98 6.58
N HIS A 326 -7.50 20.08 5.29
CA HIS A 326 -6.62 20.60 4.25
C HIS A 326 -7.38 21.58 3.35
N PRO A 327 -7.69 22.79 3.84
CA PRO A 327 -8.49 23.78 3.09
C PRO A 327 -7.80 24.26 1.81
N ASP A 328 -6.50 24.07 1.72
CA ASP A 328 -5.66 24.36 0.58
C ASP A 328 -5.62 23.24 -0.47
N ALA A 329 -6.22 22.06 -0.24
CA ALA A 329 -6.22 20.96 -1.20
C ALA A 329 -6.75 21.39 -2.58
N ASP A 330 -6.06 21.02 -3.66
CA ASP A 330 -6.39 21.37 -5.04
C ASP A 330 -6.99 20.19 -5.82
N LEU A 331 -6.61 18.97 -5.42
CA LEU A 331 -7.11 17.71 -5.93
C LEU A 331 -7.24 16.71 -4.79
N ILE A 332 -8.38 16.04 -4.71
CA ILE A 332 -8.64 14.91 -3.81
C ILE A 332 -9.08 13.72 -4.68
N TYR A 333 -8.60 12.52 -4.40
CA TYR A 333 -9.12 11.30 -5.01
C TYR A 333 -9.33 10.19 -3.99
N SER A 334 -10.22 9.25 -4.28
CA SER A 334 -10.56 8.14 -3.38
C SER A 334 -10.18 6.78 -3.95
N ASP A 335 -10.23 5.76 -3.09
CA ASP A 335 -10.30 4.37 -3.55
C ASP A 335 -11.66 4.09 -4.21
N GLU A 336 -11.70 2.99 -4.96
CA GLU A 336 -12.84 2.59 -5.77
C GLU A 336 -12.98 1.06 -5.74
N ASP A 337 -14.17 0.56 -6.03
CA ASP A 337 -14.42 -0.86 -6.31
C ASP A 337 -15.45 -1.00 -7.45
N LYS A 338 -15.92 -2.22 -7.69
CA LYS A 338 -16.87 -2.52 -8.76
C LYS A 338 -18.20 -3.03 -8.22
N LEU A 339 -19.29 -2.69 -8.90
CA LEU A 339 -20.62 -3.24 -8.70
C LEU A 339 -21.00 -4.16 -9.85
N ASP A 340 -21.44 -5.37 -9.52
CA ASP A 340 -22.05 -6.28 -10.49
C ASP A 340 -23.53 -5.93 -10.75
N ALA A 341 -24.19 -6.72 -11.61
CA ALA A 341 -25.59 -6.52 -12.00
C ALA A 341 -26.56 -6.65 -10.82
N GLU A 342 -26.19 -7.41 -9.79
CA GLU A 342 -26.95 -7.60 -8.56
C GLU A 342 -26.69 -6.50 -7.52
N GLY A 343 -25.80 -5.54 -7.83
CA GLY A 343 -25.42 -4.45 -6.94
C GLY A 343 -24.46 -4.88 -5.83
N LYS A 344 -23.79 -6.03 -5.99
CA LYS A 344 -22.78 -6.51 -5.04
C LYS A 344 -21.40 -5.98 -5.42
N ARG A 345 -20.67 -5.56 -4.38
CA ARG A 345 -19.35 -4.95 -4.49
C ARG A 345 -18.23 -6.00 -4.61
N HIS A 346 -17.27 -5.79 -5.50
CA HIS A 346 -16.11 -6.66 -5.75
C HIS A 346 -14.89 -5.90 -6.31
N ASP A 347 -13.73 -6.58 -6.40
CA ASP A 347 -12.47 -6.09 -6.98
C ASP A 347 -12.03 -4.68 -6.54
N PRO A 348 -11.76 -4.46 -5.23
CA PRO A 348 -11.34 -3.15 -4.75
C PRO A 348 -9.97 -2.73 -5.27
N HIS A 349 -9.90 -1.47 -5.70
CA HIS A 349 -8.67 -0.77 -6.01
C HIS A 349 -8.30 0.17 -4.87
N PHE A 350 -7.49 -0.35 -3.95
CA PHE A 350 -6.87 0.39 -2.86
C PHE A 350 -5.62 1.10 -3.38
N LYS A 351 -5.80 2.36 -3.76
CA LYS A 351 -4.78 3.18 -4.41
C LYS A 351 -3.72 3.63 -3.41
N SER A 352 -2.54 3.99 -3.89
CA SER A 352 -1.56 4.70 -3.07
C SER A 352 -2.00 6.15 -2.87
N GLY A 353 -1.36 6.82 -1.90
CA GLY A 353 -1.26 8.27 -1.90
C GLY A 353 -0.55 8.80 -3.15
N TRP A 354 -0.39 10.12 -3.22
CA TRP A 354 0.07 10.79 -4.44
C TRP A 354 1.40 10.21 -4.95
N ASN A 355 1.38 9.69 -6.18
CA ASN A 355 2.50 8.99 -6.79
C ASN A 355 2.71 9.52 -8.21
N PRO A 356 3.52 10.57 -8.38
CA PRO A 356 3.65 11.25 -9.66
C PRO A 356 4.26 10.34 -10.73
N GLU A 357 5.17 9.42 -10.37
CA GLU A 357 5.74 8.48 -11.34
C GLU A 357 4.70 7.45 -11.81
N LEU A 358 3.88 6.91 -10.89
CA LEU A 358 2.83 5.97 -11.24
C LEU A 358 1.70 6.64 -12.04
N LEU A 359 1.41 7.92 -11.79
CA LEU A 359 0.43 8.69 -12.57
C LEU A 359 0.82 8.81 -14.05
N LEU A 360 2.11 8.81 -14.39
CA LEU A 360 2.54 8.82 -15.79
C LEU A 360 2.32 7.47 -16.49
N ALA A 361 2.22 6.39 -15.72
CA ALA A 361 2.05 5.03 -16.22
C ALA A 361 0.57 4.61 -16.26
N GLN A 362 -0.22 5.03 -15.27
CA GLN A 362 -1.66 4.77 -15.17
C GLN A 362 -2.41 5.93 -14.51
N ASN A 363 -3.65 6.19 -14.93
CA ASN A 363 -4.53 7.15 -14.26
C ASN A 363 -4.97 6.62 -12.89
N MET A 364 -4.30 7.06 -11.83
CA MET A 364 -4.66 6.68 -10.46
C MET A 364 -5.72 7.57 -9.82
N VAL A 365 -5.97 8.75 -10.39
CA VAL A 365 -6.94 9.71 -9.85
C VAL A 365 -8.34 9.20 -10.17
N SER A 366 -8.62 8.98 -11.47
CA SER A 366 -9.89 8.43 -11.96
C SER A 366 -11.09 9.12 -11.28
N HIS A 367 -12.11 8.34 -10.94
CA HIS A 367 -13.25 8.70 -10.12
C HIS A 367 -13.12 8.01 -8.74
N LEU A 368 -13.56 8.59 -7.63
CA LEU A 368 -14.05 9.95 -7.42
C LEU A 368 -12.87 10.93 -7.37
N GLY A 369 -12.62 11.65 -8.47
CA GLY A 369 -11.70 12.78 -8.50
C GLY A 369 -12.45 14.07 -8.17
N VAL A 370 -11.93 14.83 -7.20
CA VAL A 370 -12.48 16.12 -6.77
C VAL A 370 -11.42 17.20 -6.93
N TYR A 371 -11.77 18.28 -7.61
CA TYR A 371 -10.85 19.32 -8.04
C TYR A 371 -11.34 20.68 -7.56
N ARG A 372 -10.41 21.57 -7.19
CA ARG A 372 -10.75 22.97 -6.94
C ARG A 372 -11.26 23.61 -8.23
N THR A 373 -12.50 24.11 -8.22
CA THR A 373 -13.17 24.66 -9.42
C THR A 373 -12.35 25.75 -10.09
N ALA A 374 -11.81 26.68 -9.29
CA ALA A 374 -11.01 27.78 -9.80
C ALA A 374 -9.74 27.31 -10.55
N LEU A 375 -9.14 26.20 -10.10
CA LEU A 375 -7.97 25.62 -10.75
C LEU A 375 -8.37 24.88 -12.04
N VAL A 376 -9.46 24.11 -12.04
CA VAL A 376 -10.00 23.47 -13.27
C VAL A 376 -10.25 24.50 -14.36
N ARG A 377 -10.90 25.63 -14.01
CA ARG A 377 -11.14 26.74 -14.95
C ARG A 377 -9.82 27.38 -15.42
N ARG A 378 -8.85 27.59 -14.51
CA ARG A 378 -7.54 28.15 -14.84
C ARG A 378 -6.75 27.29 -15.82
N VAL A 379 -6.83 25.96 -15.72
CA VAL A 379 -6.14 25.04 -16.65
C VAL A 379 -6.93 24.75 -17.93
N GLY A 380 -8.11 25.36 -18.10
CA GLY A 380 -8.89 25.30 -19.33
C GLY A 380 -9.88 24.13 -19.43
N GLY A 381 -10.33 23.56 -18.31
CA GLY A 381 -11.36 22.51 -18.31
C GLY A 381 -10.92 21.21 -18.98
N PHE A 382 -11.86 20.48 -19.58
CA PHE A 382 -11.63 19.21 -20.29
C PHE A 382 -11.27 19.49 -21.75
N ARG A 383 -10.12 18.96 -22.21
CA ARG A 383 -9.68 19.22 -23.59
C ARG A 383 -10.33 18.25 -24.56
N LEU A 384 -10.91 18.79 -25.65
CA LEU A 384 -11.37 17.98 -26.78
C LEU A 384 -10.20 17.21 -27.41
N GLY A 385 -10.47 16.01 -27.90
CA GLY A 385 -9.48 15.11 -28.51
C GLY A 385 -8.77 14.20 -27.50
N PHE A 386 -9.22 14.17 -26.25
CA PHE A 386 -8.74 13.28 -25.18
C PHE A 386 -9.83 12.33 -24.68
N GLU A 387 -10.90 12.13 -25.44
CA GLU A 387 -12.06 11.35 -25.02
C GLU A 387 -11.67 9.92 -24.62
N GLY A 388 -12.11 9.51 -23.42
CA GLY A 388 -11.72 8.26 -22.76
C GLY A 388 -10.48 8.37 -21.87
N SER A 389 -9.81 9.53 -21.85
CA SER A 389 -8.71 9.87 -20.93
C SER A 389 -8.68 11.38 -20.59
N GLN A 390 -9.80 12.07 -20.76
CA GLN A 390 -9.94 13.51 -20.54
C GLN A 390 -9.75 13.89 -19.06
N ASP A 391 -10.10 12.96 -18.17
CA ASP A 391 -9.87 13.03 -16.73
C ASP A 391 -8.38 12.87 -16.37
N TRP A 392 -7.67 11.94 -17.03
CA TRP A 392 -6.21 11.79 -16.86
C TRP A 392 -5.47 13.04 -17.34
N ASP A 393 -5.86 13.59 -18.50
CA ASP A 393 -5.32 14.85 -19.00
C ASP A 393 -5.56 16.01 -18.04
N LEU A 394 -6.76 16.13 -17.48
CA LEU A 394 -7.08 17.15 -16.48
C LEU A 394 -6.24 16.97 -15.22
N ALA A 395 -6.15 15.75 -14.69
CA ALA A 395 -5.37 15.46 -13.49
C ALA A 395 -3.89 15.84 -13.66
N LEU A 396 -3.28 15.55 -14.81
CA LEU A 396 -1.90 15.95 -15.12
C LEU A 396 -1.74 17.48 -15.13
N ARG A 397 -2.64 18.20 -15.79
CA ARG A 397 -2.57 19.68 -15.85
C ARG A 397 -2.85 20.35 -14.51
N VAL A 398 -3.73 19.77 -13.69
CA VAL A 398 -3.99 20.22 -12.31
C VAL A 398 -2.75 20.01 -11.45
N ALA A 399 -2.10 18.84 -11.56
CA ALA A 399 -0.87 18.56 -10.84
C ALA A 399 0.29 19.47 -11.27
N GLU A 400 0.39 19.82 -12.56
CA GLU A 400 1.35 20.83 -13.06
C GLU A 400 1.16 22.21 -12.42
N ALA A 401 -0.07 22.58 -12.09
CA ALA A 401 -0.45 23.90 -11.60
C ALA A 401 -0.68 23.94 -10.08
N SER A 402 -0.26 22.90 -9.35
CA SER A 402 -0.41 22.71 -7.90
C SER A 402 0.90 22.25 -7.27
N ALA A 403 0.99 22.34 -5.94
CA ALA A 403 2.02 21.69 -5.16
C ALA A 403 1.59 20.26 -4.77
N SER A 404 2.54 19.34 -4.62
CA SER A 404 2.29 17.91 -4.38
C SER A 404 1.58 17.63 -3.04
N ASP A 405 1.83 18.45 -2.02
CA ASP A 405 1.20 18.38 -0.69
C ASP A 405 -0.29 18.78 -0.70
N ARG A 406 -0.73 19.51 -1.74
CA ARG A 406 -2.12 19.90 -1.98
C ARG A 406 -2.90 18.84 -2.79
N LEU A 407 -2.26 17.73 -3.14
CA LEU A 407 -2.84 16.59 -3.87
C LEU A 407 -3.07 15.44 -2.87
N ARG A 408 -4.33 15.15 -2.59
CA ARG A 408 -4.75 14.37 -1.43
C ARG A 408 -5.42 13.06 -1.85
N HIS A 409 -5.20 12.01 -1.07
CA HIS A 409 -5.85 10.72 -1.23
C HIS A 409 -6.68 10.39 0.01
N ILE A 410 -7.94 10.02 -0.19
CA ILE A 410 -8.79 9.46 0.86
C ILE A 410 -8.78 7.94 0.72
N PRO A 411 -8.15 7.18 1.64
CA PRO A 411 -8.00 5.73 1.52
C PRO A 411 -9.26 4.98 1.95
N HIS A 412 -10.38 5.31 1.31
CA HIS A 412 -11.71 4.71 1.51
C HIS A 412 -12.38 4.55 0.16
N VAL A 413 -13.20 3.50 0.03
CA VAL A 413 -13.91 3.21 -1.22
C VAL A 413 -15.15 4.10 -1.29
N LEU A 414 -15.04 5.19 -2.03
CA LEU A 414 -16.10 6.21 -2.14
C LEU A 414 -16.79 6.22 -3.50
N TYR A 415 -16.26 5.44 -4.44
CA TYR A 415 -16.75 5.31 -5.80
C TYR A 415 -16.96 3.84 -6.17
N HIS A 416 -18.09 3.55 -6.81
CA HIS A 416 -18.47 2.20 -7.18
C HIS A 416 -18.73 2.12 -8.69
N TRP A 417 -17.79 1.50 -9.41
CA TRP A 417 -17.84 1.37 -10.86
C TRP A 417 -18.72 0.19 -11.30
N ARG A 418 -19.73 0.44 -12.11
CA ARG A 418 -20.69 -0.58 -12.54
C ARG A 418 -20.14 -1.43 -13.69
N VAL A 419 -19.96 -2.74 -13.45
CA VAL A 419 -19.41 -3.70 -14.41
C VAL A 419 -20.32 -4.93 -14.56
N PHE A 420 -21.02 -5.04 -15.69
CA PHE A 420 -21.83 -6.18 -16.09
C PHE A 420 -21.83 -6.36 -17.62
N ARG A 421 -22.37 -7.47 -18.14
CA ARG A 421 -22.37 -7.76 -19.59
C ARG A 421 -23.05 -6.63 -20.36
N GLY A 422 -22.29 -5.95 -21.21
CA GLY A 422 -22.76 -4.81 -22.00
C GLY A 422 -22.46 -3.46 -21.35
N SER A 423 -22.20 -3.39 -20.04
CA SER A 423 -21.62 -2.19 -19.43
C SER A 423 -20.14 -2.16 -19.73
N GLY A 424 -19.73 -1.09 -20.38
CA GLY A 424 -18.34 -0.79 -20.63
C GLY A 424 -18.26 0.71 -20.69
N SER A 425 -17.39 1.29 -19.88
CA SER A 425 -17.01 2.70 -20.02
C SER A 425 -16.68 3.01 -21.47
N PHE A 426 -16.81 4.28 -21.87
CA PHE A 426 -16.34 4.72 -23.18
C PHE A 426 -14.92 4.24 -23.47
N SER A 427 -14.04 4.27 -22.45
CA SER A 427 -12.65 3.79 -22.53
C SER A 427 -12.54 2.29 -22.78
N THR A 428 -13.37 1.44 -22.18
CA THR A 428 -13.33 -0.02 -22.44
C THR A 428 -13.92 -0.38 -23.81
N ARG A 429 -14.96 0.34 -24.26
CA ARG A 429 -15.58 0.13 -25.59
C ARG A 429 -14.74 0.66 -26.75
N GLN A 430 -13.92 1.69 -26.51
CA GLN A 430 -13.00 2.28 -27.49
C GLN A 430 -11.51 2.14 -27.10
N GLY A 431 -11.14 1.05 -26.40
CA GLY A 431 -9.84 0.83 -25.74
C GLY A 431 -8.60 1.39 -26.43
N GLY A 432 -8.43 1.16 -27.74
CA GLY A 432 -7.28 1.68 -28.48
C GLY A 432 -7.21 3.20 -28.56
N ARG A 433 -8.35 3.90 -28.72
CA ARG A 433 -8.40 5.37 -28.79
C ARG A 433 -8.19 6.01 -27.43
N ALA A 434 -8.79 5.45 -26.38
CA ALA A 434 -8.60 5.92 -25.01
C ALA A 434 -7.14 5.74 -24.56
N ALA A 435 -6.53 4.57 -24.81
CA ALA A 435 -5.13 4.35 -24.50
C ALA A 435 -4.20 5.32 -25.25
N GLU A 436 -4.47 5.62 -26.52
CA GLU A 436 -3.71 6.61 -27.29
C GLU A 436 -3.91 8.05 -26.78
N ALA A 437 -5.13 8.41 -26.37
CA ALA A 437 -5.40 9.69 -25.71
C ALA A 437 -4.61 9.83 -24.39
N GLY A 438 -4.58 8.77 -23.57
CA GLY A 438 -3.79 8.73 -22.34
C GLY A 438 -2.28 8.83 -22.60
N ARG A 439 -1.76 8.11 -23.61
CA ARG A 439 -0.35 8.23 -24.06
C ARG A 439 -0.01 9.66 -24.46
N ARG A 440 -0.86 10.29 -25.28
CA ARG A 440 -0.71 11.69 -25.70
C ARG A 440 -0.77 12.67 -24.52
N ALA A 441 -1.66 12.44 -23.54
CA ALA A 441 -1.79 13.29 -22.37
C ALA A 441 -0.47 13.33 -21.56
N VAL A 442 0.12 12.16 -21.33
CA VAL A 442 1.41 12.00 -20.64
C VAL A 442 2.56 12.61 -21.46
N GLU A 443 2.61 12.36 -22.77
CA GLU A 443 3.63 12.94 -23.66
C GLU A 443 3.59 14.47 -23.68
N GLU A 444 2.39 15.06 -23.78
CA GLU A 444 2.24 16.51 -23.73
C GLU A 444 2.55 17.09 -22.35
N HIS A 445 2.22 16.39 -21.26
CA HIS A 445 2.62 16.76 -19.90
C HIS A 445 4.15 16.83 -19.75
N LEU A 446 4.85 15.78 -20.19
CA LEU A 446 6.32 15.72 -20.13
C LEU A 446 6.94 16.84 -20.96
N ARG A 447 6.38 17.14 -22.14
CA ARG A 447 6.81 18.27 -22.96
C ARG A 447 6.60 19.63 -22.28
N ARG A 448 5.44 19.87 -21.65
CA ARG A 448 5.15 21.13 -20.93
C ARG A 448 6.04 21.34 -19.71
N THR A 449 6.39 20.24 -19.02
CA THR A 449 7.26 20.27 -17.84
C THR A 449 8.76 20.18 -18.18
N GLY A 450 9.12 20.21 -19.46
CA GLY A 450 10.52 20.22 -19.90
C GLY A 450 11.27 18.91 -19.65
N GLN A 451 10.55 17.78 -19.61
CA GLN A 451 11.11 16.46 -19.36
C GLN A 451 11.24 15.66 -20.67
N PRO A 452 12.43 15.57 -21.28
CA PRO A 452 12.63 14.83 -22.52
C PRO A 452 12.44 13.33 -22.30
N ALA A 453 11.44 12.76 -22.97
CA ALA A 453 11.12 11.34 -22.89
C ALA A 453 10.29 10.90 -24.11
N THR A 454 10.25 9.59 -24.33
CA THR A 454 9.33 8.93 -25.26
C THR A 454 8.30 8.13 -24.48
N VAL A 455 7.02 8.23 -24.86
CA VAL A 455 5.93 7.50 -24.21
C VAL A 455 5.42 6.42 -25.16
N THR A 456 5.43 5.17 -24.69
CA THR A 456 4.93 4.00 -25.42
C THR A 456 3.84 3.30 -24.61
N ILE A 457 2.92 2.60 -25.26
CA ILE A 457 1.89 1.79 -24.60
C ILE A 457 2.37 0.34 -24.52
N ASN A 458 2.29 -0.28 -23.34
CA ASN A 458 2.64 -1.68 -23.16
C ASN A 458 1.48 -2.62 -23.55
N ALA A 459 1.73 -3.93 -23.55
CA ALA A 459 0.71 -4.92 -23.95
C ALA A 459 -0.56 -4.93 -23.08
N ALA A 460 -0.49 -4.41 -21.86
CA ALA A 460 -1.61 -4.29 -20.93
C ALA A 460 -2.34 -2.94 -21.04
N GLY A 461 -1.96 -2.06 -21.99
CA GLY A 461 -2.61 -0.77 -22.22
C GLY A 461 -2.10 0.37 -21.34
N TYR A 462 -1.02 0.16 -20.59
CA TYR A 462 -0.42 1.18 -19.72
C TYR A 462 0.75 1.90 -20.39
N ASN A 463 1.00 3.13 -19.95
CA ASN A 463 2.10 3.93 -20.46
C ASN A 463 3.44 3.48 -19.85
N ARG A 464 4.46 3.43 -20.70
CA ARG A 464 5.88 3.38 -20.31
C ARG A 464 6.53 4.67 -20.77
N VAL A 465 7.14 5.38 -19.82
CA VAL A 465 7.93 6.58 -20.08
C VAL A 465 9.41 6.20 -20.13
N LYS A 466 10.01 6.29 -21.32
CA LYS A 466 11.45 6.08 -21.52
C LYS A 466 12.15 7.44 -21.57
N ARG A 467 12.98 7.74 -20.58
CA ARG A 467 13.68 9.02 -20.46
C ARG A 467 15.02 9.00 -21.18
N THR A 468 15.48 10.17 -21.62
CA THR A 468 16.76 10.32 -22.29
C THR A 468 17.86 10.63 -21.27
N LEU A 469 19.05 10.05 -21.46
CA LEU A 469 20.23 10.43 -20.69
C LEU A 469 20.71 11.84 -21.11
N PRO A 470 21.30 12.62 -20.19
CA PRO A 470 22.08 13.80 -20.55
C PRO A 470 23.24 13.43 -21.48
N ASP A 471 23.64 14.39 -22.32
CA ASP A 471 24.84 14.29 -23.16
C ASP A 471 25.78 15.48 -22.82
N PRO A 472 26.99 15.23 -22.28
CA PRO A 472 27.56 13.92 -21.95
C PRO A 472 26.83 13.23 -20.79
N ALA A 473 26.83 11.90 -20.81
CA ALA A 473 26.29 11.09 -19.71
C ALA A 473 27.17 11.27 -18.45
N PRO A 474 26.57 11.34 -17.24
CA PRO A 474 27.34 11.53 -16.02
C PRO A 474 28.12 10.27 -15.64
N LYS A 475 29.35 10.44 -15.14
CA LYS A 475 30.12 9.32 -14.62
C LYS A 475 29.41 8.64 -13.44
N VAL A 476 29.35 7.31 -13.49
CA VAL A 476 28.81 6.46 -12.42
C VAL A 476 29.93 5.75 -11.67
N SER A 477 29.94 5.81 -10.34
CA SER A 477 30.79 4.96 -9.50
C SER A 477 29.97 3.80 -8.92
N LEU A 478 30.19 2.58 -9.43
CA LEU A 478 29.59 1.36 -8.92
C LEU A 478 30.41 0.81 -7.76
N ILE A 479 29.80 0.65 -6.59
CA ILE A 479 30.45 0.27 -5.34
C ILE A 479 30.07 -1.16 -5.00
N VAL A 480 31.07 -2.03 -4.85
CA VAL A 480 30.90 -3.47 -4.61
C VAL A 480 31.66 -3.89 -3.35
N PRO A 481 31.04 -3.86 -2.16
CA PRO A 481 31.64 -4.40 -0.95
C PRO A 481 31.77 -5.92 -1.04
N THR A 482 32.91 -6.47 -0.66
CA THR A 482 33.16 -7.91 -0.75
C THR A 482 34.11 -8.42 0.33
N ARG A 483 34.01 -9.72 0.60
CA ARG A 483 35.00 -10.49 1.35
C ARG A 483 34.97 -11.92 0.83
N ASP A 484 36.08 -12.36 0.25
CA ASP A 484 36.24 -13.70 -0.32
C ASP A 484 35.17 -14.07 -1.36
N ARG A 485 35.01 -15.36 -1.70
CA ARG A 485 34.00 -15.87 -2.64
C ARG A 485 34.15 -15.29 -4.04
N VAL A 486 35.37 -15.43 -4.57
CA VAL A 486 35.78 -14.92 -5.89
C VAL A 486 34.81 -15.30 -7.02
N GLU A 487 34.12 -16.43 -6.94
CA GLU A 487 33.16 -16.86 -7.95
C GLU A 487 31.94 -15.93 -8.05
N LEU A 488 31.47 -15.38 -6.93
CA LEU A 488 30.37 -14.41 -6.92
C LEU A 488 30.87 -13.06 -7.43
N LEU A 489 31.98 -12.59 -6.85
CA LEU A 489 32.58 -11.31 -7.18
C LEU A 489 32.95 -11.22 -8.67
N ARG A 490 33.59 -12.26 -9.21
CA ARG A 490 33.99 -12.32 -10.62
C ARG A 490 32.78 -12.22 -11.55
N ASN A 491 31.72 -13.00 -11.29
CA ASN A 491 30.50 -12.94 -12.07
C ASN A 491 29.84 -11.55 -12.02
N CYS A 492 29.86 -10.90 -10.85
CA CYS A 492 29.37 -9.55 -10.68
C CYS A 492 30.19 -8.55 -11.51
N VAL A 493 31.51 -8.48 -11.28
CA VAL A 493 32.42 -7.53 -11.93
C VAL A 493 32.45 -7.73 -13.45
N GLU A 494 32.52 -8.97 -13.94
CA GLU A 494 32.44 -9.26 -15.38
C GLU A 494 31.09 -8.83 -15.97
N GLY A 495 29.98 -9.02 -15.27
CA GLY A 495 28.69 -8.50 -15.69
C GLY A 495 28.65 -6.97 -15.76
N LEU A 496 29.24 -6.29 -14.78
CA LEU A 496 29.33 -4.83 -14.76
C LEU A 496 30.21 -4.29 -15.89
N LEU A 497 31.34 -4.94 -16.19
CA LEU A 497 32.27 -4.50 -17.25
C LEU A 497 31.80 -4.85 -18.66
N LEU A 498 31.34 -6.10 -18.86
CA LEU A 498 31.17 -6.67 -20.20
C LEU A 498 29.71 -6.74 -20.65
N ARG A 499 28.76 -6.61 -19.72
CA ARG A 499 27.32 -6.74 -19.99
C ARG A 499 26.52 -5.51 -19.63
N THR A 500 27.15 -4.39 -19.29
CA THR A 500 26.47 -3.12 -19.03
C THR A 500 26.74 -2.14 -20.16
N ASP A 501 25.69 -1.62 -20.77
CA ASP A 501 25.75 -0.62 -21.84
C ASP A 501 25.60 0.78 -21.24
N TYR A 502 26.67 1.25 -20.61
CA TYR A 502 26.77 2.61 -20.06
C TYR A 502 28.15 3.20 -20.35
N PRO A 503 28.24 4.43 -20.88
CA PRO A 503 29.47 4.93 -21.49
C PRO A 503 30.58 5.35 -20.51
N ASP A 504 30.24 5.82 -19.30
CA ASP A 504 31.22 6.34 -18.34
C ASP A 504 30.96 5.79 -16.94
N LEU A 505 31.66 4.71 -16.58
CA LEU A 505 31.58 4.08 -15.27
C LEU A 505 32.96 3.76 -14.69
N GLU A 506 33.04 3.73 -13.36
CA GLU A 506 34.11 3.07 -12.61
C GLU A 506 33.50 2.07 -11.63
N ILE A 507 34.26 1.03 -11.27
CA ILE A 507 33.89 0.01 -10.29
C ILE A 507 34.87 0.11 -9.12
N LEU A 508 34.33 0.39 -7.94
CA LEU A 508 35.05 0.43 -6.67
C LEU A 508 34.73 -0.84 -5.89
N ILE A 509 35.67 -1.79 -5.89
CA ILE A 509 35.56 -3.00 -5.09
C ILE A 509 36.10 -2.68 -3.70
N VAL A 510 35.29 -2.85 -2.66
CA VAL A 510 35.71 -2.61 -1.27
C VAL A 510 36.00 -3.94 -0.61
N ASP A 511 37.27 -4.29 -0.56
CA ASP A 511 37.76 -5.50 0.10
C ASP A 511 37.77 -5.33 1.63
N ASN A 512 36.93 -6.10 2.31
CA ASN A 512 36.84 -6.15 3.77
C ASN A 512 37.67 -7.30 4.35
N GLY A 513 38.96 -7.32 4.02
CA GLY A 513 39.93 -8.28 4.55
C GLY A 513 39.72 -9.71 4.01
N SER A 514 39.66 -9.85 2.68
CA SER A 514 39.68 -11.16 2.02
C SER A 514 40.99 -11.91 2.33
N VAL A 515 40.88 -13.23 2.52
CA VAL A 515 42.01 -14.11 2.89
C VAL A 515 42.20 -15.27 1.93
N GLU A 516 41.20 -15.58 1.10
CA GLU A 516 41.28 -16.65 0.13
C GLU A 516 42.28 -16.30 -0.98
N PRO A 517 43.29 -17.15 -1.25
CA PRO A 517 44.29 -16.88 -2.29
C PRO A 517 43.66 -16.57 -3.64
N ALA A 518 42.61 -17.29 -4.03
CA ALA A 518 41.93 -17.07 -5.31
C ALA A 518 41.30 -15.67 -5.43
N THR A 519 40.81 -15.09 -4.34
CA THR A 519 40.27 -13.73 -4.31
C THR A 519 41.39 -12.70 -4.42
N LEU A 520 42.48 -12.90 -3.68
CA LEU A 520 43.66 -12.03 -3.75
C LEU A 520 44.34 -12.06 -5.12
N ASP A 521 44.36 -13.23 -5.77
CA ASP A 521 44.86 -13.40 -7.14
C ASP A 521 43.99 -12.61 -8.11
N TYR A 522 42.67 -12.72 -7.98
CA TYR A 522 41.74 -11.96 -8.82
C TYR A 522 41.87 -10.44 -8.66
N PHE A 523 42.10 -9.93 -7.44
CA PHE A 523 42.38 -8.50 -7.26
C PHE A 523 43.64 -8.03 -8.01
N ARG A 524 44.67 -8.88 -8.09
CA ARG A 524 45.88 -8.55 -8.86
C ARG A 524 45.62 -8.55 -10.36
N ASP A 525 44.77 -9.45 -10.85
CA ASP A 525 44.34 -9.45 -12.26
C ASP A 525 43.58 -8.15 -12.59
N LEU A 526 42.66 -7.74 -11.70
CA LEU A 526 41.86 -6.52 -11.86
C LEU A 526 42.67 -5.22 -11.81
N ALA A 527 43.89 -5.23 -11.28
CA ALA A 527 44.74 -4.04 -11.26
C ALA A 527 45.10 -3.52 -12.66
N SER A 528 44.95 -4.37 -13.69
CA SER A 528 45.14 -4.00 -15.10
C SER A 528 43.90 -3.37 -15.76
N GLU A 529 42.72 -3.46 -15.13
CA GLU A 529 41.47 -2.93 -15.66
C GLU A 529 41.29 -1.44 -15.30
N PRO A 530 41.35 -0.50 -16.26
CA PRO A 530 41.35 0.94 -15.95
C PRO A 530 40.07 1.43 -15.26
N ALA A 531 38.96 0.73 -15.49
CA ALA A 531 37.67 1.04 -14.90
C ALA A 531 37.51 0.49 -13.47
N VAL A 532 38.43 -0.34 -12.97
CA VAL A 532 38.30 -1.03 -11.68
C VAL A 532 39.34 -0.53 -10.69
N ARG A 533 38.90 -0.25 -9.46
CA ARG A 533 39.77 0.08 -8.33
C ARG A 533 39.41 -0.79 -7.14
N VAL A 534 40.39 -1.47 -6.58
CA VAL A 534 40.24 -2.22 -5.33
C VAL A 534 40.66 -1.32 -4.17
N LEU A 535 39.75 -1.12 -3.23
CA LEU A 535 39.93 -0.34 -2.00
C LEU A 535 39.97 -1.32 -0.82
N HIS A 536 40.93 -1.17 0.08
CA HIS A 536 41.03 -2.04 1.26
C HIS A 536 40.50 -1.34 2.52
N ARG A 537 39.65 -2.04 3.27
CA ARG A 537 39.14 -1.58 4.56
C ARG A 537 38.93 -2.77 5.49
N ASP A 538 39.93 -3.06 6.32
CA ASP A 538 39.88 -4.16 7.27
C ASP A 538 38.94 -3.87 8.45
N GLY A 539 38.38 -4.94 9.02
CA GLY A 539 37.58 -4.88 10.24
C GLY A 539 36.37 -5.82 10.22
N PRO A 540 35.54 -5.79 11.29
CA PRO A 540 34.24 -6.45 11.30
C PRO A 540 33.39 -5.97 10.12
N PHE A 541 32.65 -6.88 9.49
CA PHE A 541 31.81 -6.53 8.36
C PHE A 541 30.73 -5.53 8.79
N ASN A 542 30.75 -4.36 8.17
CA ASN A 542 29.77 -3.30 8.33
C ASN A 542 29.46 -2.73 6.95
N PHE A 543 28.33 -3.14 6.38
CA PHE A 543 27.91 -2.76 5.04
C PHE A 543 27.83 -1.24 4.89
N SER A 544 27.25 -0.57 5.89
CA SER A 544 27.13 0.89 5.93
C SER A 544 28.48 1.58 5.91
N ALA A 545 29.43 1.15 6.74
CA ALA A 545 30.77 1.74 6.81
C ALA A 545 31.59 1.52 5.53
N LEU A 546 31.48 0.34 4.91
CA LEU A 546 32.17 0.03 3.67
C LEU A 546 31.67 0.91 2.52
N ASN A 547 30.35 1.06 2.40
CA ASN A 547 29.75 1.92 1.38
C ASN A 547 30.05 3.40 1.63
N ASN A 548 29.90 3.91 2.87
CA ASN A 548 30.26 5.29 3.21
C ASN A 548 31.71 5.61 2.82
N PHE A 549 32.63 4.70 3.13
CA PHE A 549 34.03 4.82 2.75
C PHE A 549 34.20 4.86 1.23
N ALA A 550 33.62 3.91 0.49
CA ALA A 550 33.76 3.88 -0.97
C ALA A 550 33.17 5.13 -1.65
N VAL A 551 32.02 5.63 -1.18
CA VAL A 551 31.42 6.87 -1.69
C VAL A 551 32.36 8.06 -1.51
N SER A 552 33.14 8.11 -0.42
CA SER A 552 34.17 9.15 -0.24
C SER A 552 35.29 9.09 -1.30
N GLN A 553 35.54 7.91 -1.88
CA GLN A 553 36.56 7.65 -2.91
C GLN A 553 36.02 7.68 -4.36
N ALA A 554 34.70 7.73 -4.51
CA ALA A 554 33.99 7.78 -5.79
C ALA A 554 34.24 9.09 -6.54
N THR A 555 34.52 9.00 -7.83
CA THR A 555 34.73 10.15 -8.72
C THR A 555 33.49 10.51 -9.54
N GLY A 556 32.52 9.60 -9.64
CA GLY A 556 31.25 9.82 -10.31
C GLY A 556 30.32 10.76 -9.54
N SER A 557 29.55 11.54 -10.28
CA SER A 557 28.46 12.35 -9.70
C SER A 557 27.23 11.51 -9.35
N ILE A 558 27.14 10.32 -9.94
CA ILE A 558 26.15 9.29 -9.63
C ILE A 558 26.89 8.11 -8.98
N ILE A 559 26.30 7.53 -7.94
CA ILE A 559 26.79 6.31 -7.30
C ILE A 559 25.80 5.16 -7.52
N GLY A 560 26.32 3.94 -7.65
CA GLY A 560 25.54 2.71 -7.65
C GLY A 560 26.00 1.80 -6.52
N LEU A 561 25.14 1.49 -5.57
CA LEU A 561 25.40 0.53 -4.51
C LEU A 561 25.00 -0.85 -5.01
N ILE A 562 25.95 -1.78 -5.08
CA ILE A 562 25.79 -3.08 -5.74
C ILE A 562 26.34 -4.18 -4.81
N ASN A 563 25.52 -5.19 -4.50
CA ASN A 563 26.03 -6.37 -3.82
C ASN A 563 26.92 -7.21 -4.74
N ASN A 564 27.92 -7.90 -4.18
CA ASN A 564 28.87 -8.71 -4.93
C ASN A 564 28.29 -9.98 -5.58
N ASP A 565 27.03 -10.30 -5.34
CA ASP A 565 26.28 -11.44 -5.89
C ASP A 565 25.13 -11.00 -6.83
N ILE A 566 25.22 -9.77 -7.35
CA ILE A 566 24.40 -9.28 -8.46
C ILE A 566 24.90 -9.82 -9.79
N GLN A 567 23.98 -10.24 -10.66
CA GLN A 567 24.28 -10.60 -12.04
C GLN A 567 23.41 -9.80 -13.02
N VAL A 568 24.07 -9.18 -13.99
CA VAL A 568 23.40 -8.39 -15.04
C VAL A 568 22.60 -9.31 -15.96
N ILE A 569 21.32 -8.98 -16.17
CA ILE A 569 20.46 -9.64 -17.15
C ILE A 569 20.39 -8.78 -18.40
N GLU A 570 19.90 -7.55 -18.24
CA GLU A 570 19.60 -6.61 -19.31
C GLU A 570 20.71 -5.56 -19.45
N PRO A 571 21.37 -5.40 -20.61
CA PRO A 571 22.51 -4.48 -20.73
C PRO A 571 22.21 -3.01 -20.44
N GLY A 572 20.99 -2.56 -20.76
CA GLY A 572 20.56 -1.18 -20.55
C GLY A 572 20.13 -0.83 -19.12
N TRP A 573 20.30 -1.73 -18.13
CA TRP A 573 19.82 -1.55 -16.76
C TRP A 573 20.34 -0.24 -16.12
N LEU A 574 21.63 0.05 -16.29
CA LEU A 574 22.24 1.23 -15.67
C LEU A 574 21.78 2.51 -16.36
N THR A 575 21.70 2.50 -17.69
CA THR A 575 21.13 3.61 -18.49
C THR A 575 19.70 3.94 -18.04
N GLU A 576 18.86 2.92 -17.86
CA GLU A 576 17.49 3.08 -17.35
C GLU A 576 17.50 3.74 -15.96
N MET A 577 18.25 3.19 -15.00
CA MET A 577 18.27 3.71 -13.63
C MET A 577 18.85 5.13 -13.55
N VAL A 578 19.93 5.42 -14.29
CA VAL A 578 20.56 6.75 -14.31
C VAL A 578 19.62 7.79 -14.93
N SER A 579 18.83 7.43 -15.95
CA SER A 579 17.84 8.35 -16.54
C SER A 579 16.79 8.84 -15.54
N HIS A 580 16.54 8.06 -14.47
CA HIS A 580 15.75 8.50 -13.33
C HIS A 580 16.57 9.28 -12.31
N ALA A 581 17.76 8.80 -11.96
CA ALA A 581 18.58 9.36 -10.88
C ALA A 581 19.06 10.80 -11.15
N VAL A 582 19.26 11.16 -12.42
CA VAL A 582 19.70 12.52 -12.80
C VAL A 582 18.60 13.57 -12.70
N ARG A 583 17.34 13.16 -12.47
CA ARG A 583 16.21 14.09 -12.41
C ARG A 583 16.27 14.91 -11.13
N PRO A 584 15.99 16.23 -11.22
CA PRO A 584 15.78 17.05 -10.03
C PRO A 584 14.75 16.41 -9.09
N GLY A 585 15.07 16.38 -7.80
CA GLY A 585 14.19 15.82 -6.77
C GLY A 585 14.24 14.29 -6.62
N VAL A 586 14.91 13.52 -7.49
CA VAL A 586 15.08 12.06 -7.28
C VAL A 586 16.30 11.81 -6.39
N GLY A 587 16.07 11.09 -5.29
CA GLY A 587 17.09 10.77 -4.29
C GLY A 587 17.68 9.36 -4.47
N ALA A 588 16.89 8.39 -4.92
CA ALA A 588 17.38 7.04 -5.22
C ALA A 588 16.49 6.30 -6.22
N VAL A 589 17.09 5.33 -6.92
CA VAL A 589 16.44 4.49 -7.92
C VAL A 589 16.77 3.03 -7.65
N GLY A 590 15.74 2.18 -7.57
CA GLY A 590 15.88 0.74 -7.37
C GLY A 590 15.55 -0.06 -8.62
N ALA A 591 16.29 -1.15 -8.82
CA ALA A 591 16.06 -2.13 -9.87
C ALA A 591 14.98 -3.16 -9.47
N LYS A 592 14.50 -3.93 -10.45
CA LYS A 592 13.79 -5.18 -10.19
C LYS A 592 14.80 -6.31 -10.03
N LEU A 593 14.82 -6.93 -8.85
CA LEU A 593 15.73 -8.03 -8.55
C LEU A 593 15.00 -9.37 -8.54
N LEU A 594 15.59 -10.34 -9.23
CA LEU A 594 15.08 -11.69 -9.35
C LEU A 594 15.96 -12.67 -8.58
N TYR A 595 15.33 -13.67 -7.99
CA TYR A 595 16.00 -14.89 -7.57
C TYR A 595 16.53 -15.67 -8.79
N ALA A 596 17.41 -16.65 -8.54
CA ALA A 596 17.93 -17.53 -9.58
C ALA A 596 16.82 -18.35 -10.29
N ASP A 597 15.70 -18.60 -9.61
CA ASP A 597 14.55 -19.31 -10.18
C ASP A 597 13.61 -18.42 -11.00
N GLY A 598 13.96 -17.15 -11.19
CA GLY A 598 13.18 -16.16 -11.93
C GLY A 598 11.98 -15.62 -11.16
N THR A 599 11.85 -15.89 -9.86
CA THR A 599 10.85 -15.24 -9.01
C THR A 599 11.37 -13.89 -8.50
N ILE A 600 10.44 -12.99 -8.17
CA ILE A 600 10.74 -11.65 -7.70
C ILE A 600 11.30 -11.70 -6.28
N GLN A 601 12.44 -11.06 -6.08
CA GLN A 601 13.01 -10.80 -4.76
C GLN A 601 12.75 -9.36 -4.33
N HIS A 602 12.98 -8.40 -5.22
CA HIS A 602 12.76 -6.99 -4.94
C HIS A 602 11.99 -6.33 -6.08
N ALA A 603 10.85 -5.75 -5.72
CA ALA A 603 10.07 -4.88 -6.58
C ALA A 603 9.70 -3.58 -5.84
N GLY A 604 10.56 -3.13 -4.92
CA GLY A 604 10.22 -2.10 -3.95
C GLY A 604 10.08 -2.61 -2.51
N VAL A 605 10.22 -1.70 -1.54
CA VAL A 605 10.06 -1.97 -0.10
C VAL A 605 8.90 -1.15 0.46
N ILE A 606 8.05 -1.80 1.25
CA ILE A 606 6.90 -1.23 1.97
C ILE A 606 7.26 -1.13 3.45
N LEU A 607 7.04 0.04 4.06
CA LEU A 607 7.29 0.26 5.48
C LEU A 607 6.26 -0.45 6.36
N GLY A 608 6.67 -0.83 7.57
CA GLY A 608 5.84 -1.54 8.56
C GLY A 608 5.55 -3.00 8.21
N MET A 609 5.77 -3.40 6.95
CA MET A 609 5.58 -4.79 6.52
C MET A 609 6.54 -5.70 7.28
N GLN A 610 6.00 -6.78 7.86
CA GLN A 610 6.76 -7.72 8.72
C GLN A 610 7.47 -7.04 9.92
N GLY A 611 6.97 -5.90 10.39
CA GLY A 611 7.40 -5.21 11.62
C GLY A 611 8.25 -3.97 11.41
N VAL A 612 9.10 -3.95 10.36
CA VAL A 612 9.92 -2.76 10.03
C VAL A 612 9.73 -2.40 8.56
N ALA A 613 10.08 -3.30 7.65
CA ALA A 613 9.92 -3.10 6.22
C ALA A 613 9.99 -4.45 5.49
N GLY A 614 9.33 -4.55 4.33
CA GLY A 614 9.25 -5.79 3.56
C GLY A 614 9.15 -5.56 2.06
N HIS A 615 9.60 -6.52 1.26
CA HIS A 615 9.62 -6.42 -0.20
C HIS A 615 8.24 -6.74 -0.79
N MET A 616 7.68 -5.81 -1.56
CA MET A 616 6.40 -6.06 -2.22
C MET A 616 6.53 -7.10 -3.33
N HIS A 617 5.47 -7.89 -3.54
CA HIS A 617 5.36 -8.92 -4.56
C HIS A 617 6.43 -10.03 -4.52
N LYS A 618 7.16 -10.16 -3.40
CA LYS A 618 8.20 -11.19 -3.23
C LYS A 618 7.64 -12.60 -3.48
N GLY A 619 8.31 -13.34 -4.36
CA GLY A 619 7.99 -14.71 -4.75
C GLY A 619 6.99 -14.83 -5.92
N LEU A 620 6.51 -13.73 -6.49
CA LEU A 620 5.76 -13.75 -7.76
C LEU A 620 6.69 -14.01 -8.95
N GLY A 621 6.14 -14.42 -10.08
CA GLY A 621 6.91 -14.69 -11.29
C GLY A 621 7.46 -13.42 -11.95
N ARG A 622 8.57 -13.53 -12.67
CA ARG A 622 9.21 -12.42 -13.42
C ARG A 622 8.24 -11.57 -14.25
N HIS A 623 7.27 -12.20 -14.92
CA HIS A 623 6.34 -11.54 -15.84
C HIS A 623 4.95 -11.29 -15.24
N ASP A 624 4.76 -11.58 -13.95
CA ASP A 624 3.48 -11.33 -13.29
C ASP A 624 3.17 -9.83 -13.31
N HIS A 625 1.89 -9.51 -13.48
CA HIS A 625 1.41 -8.12 -13.49
C HIS A 625 1.42 -7.50 -12.08
N GLY A 626 1.25 -8.33 -11.05
CA GLY A 626 1.10 -7.87 -9.67
C GLY A 626 -0.20 -7.09 -9.45
N TYR A 627 -0.29 -6.45 -8.29
CA TYR A 627 -1.46 -5.64 -7.92
C TYR A 627 -1.64 -4.47 -8.89
N PHE A 628 -2.75 -4.43 -9.63
CA PHE A 628 -3.06 -3.39 -10.62
C PHE A 628 -1.86 -3.05 -11.54
N ASN A 629 -1.22 -4.08 -12.10
CA ASN A 629 -0.06 -3.96 -13.00
C ASN A 629 1.19 -3.31 -12.40
N ARG A 630 1.24 -3.02 -11.09
CA ARG A 630 2.37 -2.32 -10.45
C ARG A 630 3.72 -3.01 -10.61
N LEU A 631 3.81 -4.28 -11.01
CA LEU A 631 5.10 -4.93 -11.34
C LEU A 631 5.67 -4.56 -12.72
N GLN A 632 4.88 -3.88 -13.54
CA GLN A 632 5.23 -3.48 -14.90
C GLN A 632 5.31 -1.96 -15.07
N LEU A 633 5.03 -1.20 -14.00
CA LEU A 633 4.96 0.26 -14.01
C LEU A 633 6.03 0.87 -13.10
N ALA A 634 6.78 1.83 -13.63
CA ALA A 634 7.65 2.67 -12.82
C ALA A 634 6.80 3.46 -11.82
N GLN A 635 7.27 3.59 -10.57
CA GLN A 635 6.50 4.22 -9.51
C GLN A 635 7.39 4.78 -8.41
N ASN A 636 6.84 5.73 -7.65
CA ASN A 636 7.45 6.14 -6.39
C ASN A 636 7.10 5.14 -5.28
N LEU A 637 8.08 4.91 -4.41
CA LEU A 637 7.96 4.07 -3.22
C LEU A 637 8.65 4.74 -2.03
N SER A 638 8.44 4.21 -0.84
CA SER A 638 9.09 4.72 0.36
C SER A 638 10.54 4.27 0.45
N CYS A 639 10.87 3.10 -0.10
CA CYS A 639 12.20 2.54 -0.05
C CYS A 639 12.48 1.59 -1.22
N VAL A 640 13.75 1.53 -1.63
CA VAL A 640 14.32 0.51 -2.50
C VAL A 640 15.57 -0.08 -1.84
N THR A 641 15.99 -1.28 -2.23
CA THR A 641 17.10 -1.95 -1.54
C THR A 641 18.47 -1.53 -2.06
N ALA A 642 19.46 -1.45 -1.17
CA ALA A 642 20.86 -1.18 -1.54
C ALA A 642 21.59 -2.38 -2.19
N ALA A 643 20.90 -3.52 -2.41
CA ALA A 643 21.47 -4.60 -3.22
C ALA A 643 21.71 -4.18 -4.68
N CYS A 644 20.88 -3.28 -5.21
CA CYS A 644 21.13 -2.54 -6.45
C CYS A 644 20.36 -1.20 -6.41
N MET A 645 21.06 -0.13 -6.01
CA MET A 645 20.50 1.21 -5.87
C MET A 645 21.38 2.22 -6.59
N VAL A 646 20.81 3.06 -7.45
CA VAL A 646 21.51 4.16 -8.14
C VAL A 646 20.99 5.49 -7.62
N MET A 647 21.88 6.43 -7.30
CA MET A 647 21.50 7.73 -6.74
C MET A 647 22.53 8.84 -7.00
N PRO A 648 22.12 10.13 -6.95
CA PRO A 648 23.07 11.23 -6.91
C PRO A 648 23.99 11.13 -5.71
N LYS A 649 25.31 11.26 -5.93
CA LYS A 649 26.29 11.31 -4.84
C LYS A 649 26.00 12.46 -3.87
N SER A 650 25.55 13.60 -4.40
CA SER A 650 25.19 14.77 -3.61
C SER A 650 24.01 14.52 -2.67
N ALA A 651 23.00 13.76 -3.10
CA ALA A 651 21.86 13.40 -2.25
C ALA A 651 22.29 12.47 -1.11
N PHE A 652 23.14 11.48 -1.41
CA PHE A 652 23.72 10.60 -0.37
C PHE A 652 24.49 11.39 0.69
N GLN A 653 25.33 12.33 0.26
CA GLN A 653 26.13 13.16 1.15
C GLN A 653 25.28 14.14 1.96
N ALA A 654 24.24 14.72 1.35
CA ALA A 654 23.37 15.70 2.00
C ALA A 654 22.62 15.12 3.22
N VAL A 655 22.30 13.81 3.19
CA VAL A 655 21.61 13.12 4.30
C VAL A 655 22.56 12.37 5.24
N GLY A 656 23.88 12.56 5.08
CA GLY A 656 24.90 11.95 5.93
C GLY A 656 25.18 10.47 5.63
N GLY A 657 24.81 9.96 4.45
CA GLY A 657 25.09 8.58 4.03
C GLY A 657 24.35 7.53 4.87
N PHE A 658 24.93 6.34 5.00
CA PHE A 658 24.37 5.28 5.85
C PHE A 658 24.69 5.49 7.34
N ASP A 659 23.78 5.09 8.23
CA ASP A 659 24.07 5.01 9.68
C ASP A 659 24.94 3.78 9.96
N GLU A 660 26.26 3.97 9.92
CA GLU A 660 27.23 2.91 10.20
C GLU A 660 27.38 2.56 11.68
N THR A 661 26.78 3.35 12.58
CA THR A 661 26.85 3.12 14.03
C THR A 661 25.74 2.20 14.50
N ASN A 662 24.51 2.45 14.07
CA ASN A 662 23.32 1.74 14.55
C ASN A 662 22.80 0.70 13.56
N LEU A 663 23.08 0.85 12.26
CA LEU A 663 22.55 0.01 11.18
C LEU A 663 23.68 -0.55 10.33
N ALA A 664 24.53 -1.39 10.94
CA ALA A 664 25.71 -1.94 10.26
C ALA A 664 25.35 -2.85 9.08
N ILE A 665 24.21 -3.54 9.14
CA ILE A 665 23.87 -4.64 8.22
C ILE A 665 22.43 -4.59 7.74
N ALA A 666 21.44 -4.48 8.64
CA ALA A 666 20.03 -4.51 8.29
C ALA A 666 19.42 -3.10 8.30
N PHE A 667 18.42 -2.89 7.44
CA PHE A 667 17.61 -1.66 7.36
C PHE A 667 18.37 -0.35 7.07
N ASN A 668 19.66 -0.41 6.74
CA ASN A 668 20.44 0.77 6.35
C ASN A 668 19.88 1.45 5.09
N ASP A 669 19.38 0.68 4.13
CA ASP A 669 18.70 1.15 2.93
C ASP A 669 17.35 1.79 3.24
N VAL A 670 16.61 1.23 4.18
CA VAL A 670 15.36 1.82 4.71
C VAL A 670 15.63 3.17 5.37
N ASP A 671 16.57 3.26 6.30
CA ASP A 671 16.96 4.52 6.95
C ASP A 671 17.44 5.56 5.93
N LEU A 672 18.30 5.16 4.99
CA LEU A 672 18.78 6.06 3.92
C LEU A 672 17.61 6.61 3.09
N CYS A 673 16.69 5.76 2.65
CA CYS A 673 15.52 6.18 1.88
C CYS A 673 14.61 7.11 2.69
N LEU A 674 14.41 6.84 3.98
CA LEU A 674 13.61 7.70 4.86
C LEU A 674 14.25 9.09 5.06
N LYS A 675 15.58 9.16 5.26
CA LYS A 675 16.29 10.45 5.34
C LYS A 675 16.21 11.24 4.02
N LEU A 676 16.33 10.56 2.87
CA LEU A 676 16.15 11.19 1.57
C LEU A 676 14.73 11.76 1.42
N ARG A 677 13.71 11.04 1.88
CA ARG A 677 12.32 11.50 1.84
C ARG A 677 12.06 12.68 2.77
N GLU A 678 12.62 12.67 3.98
CA GLU A 678 12.58 13.83 4.88
C GLU A 678 13.23 15.06 4.25
N ALA A 679 14.28 14.87 3.45
CA ALA A 679 14.92 15.93 2.66
C ALA A 679 14.14 16.33 1.39
N GLY A 680 12.94 15.77 1.18
CA GLY A 680 12.07 16.10 0.05
C GLY A 680 12.36 15.34 -1.24
N HIS A 681 13.21 14.31 -1.20
CA HIS A 681 13.51 13.50 -2.38
C HIS A 681 12.49 12.39 -2.64
N LEU A 682 12.23 12.15 -3.92
CA LEU A 682 11.50 11.00 -4.41
C LEU A 682 12.42 9.77 -4.52
N ILE A 683 11.91 8.62 -4.11
CA ILE A 683 12.52 7.32 -4.38
C ILE A 683 11.73 6.69 -5.52
N VAL A 684 12.43 6.19 -6.54
CA VAL A 684 11.82 5.58 -7.72
C VAL A 684 12.19 4.11 -7.79
N TRP A 685 11.21 3.27 -8.12
CA TRP A 685 11.47 1.91 -8.54
C TRP A 685 11.10 1.76 -10.02
N THR A 686 12.00 1.19 -10.82
CA THR A 686 11.74 0.90 -12.24
C THR A 686 11.75 -0.62 -12.50
N PRO A 687 10.69 -1.16 -13.13
CA PRO A 687 10.65 -2.55 -13.55
C PRO A 687 11.52 -2.82 -14.80
N HIS A 688 12.07 -1.77 -15.41
CA HIS A 688 12.79 -1.84 -16.68
C HIS A 688 14.31 -2.00 -16.53
N ALA A 689 14.81 -2.04 -15.29
CA ALA A 689 16.15 -2.48 -14.95
C ALA A 689 16.04 -3.81 -14.19
N GLU A 690 16.35 -4.93 -14.86
CA GLU A 690 16.24 -6.26 -14.27
C GLU A 690 17.63 -6.89 -14.05
N LEU A 691 17.87 -7.40 -12.85
CA LEU A 691 19.10 -8.12 -12.48
C LEU A 691 18.76 -9.34 -11.61
N HIS A 692 19.65 -10.33 -11.58
CA HIS A 692 19.57 -11.39 -10.57
C HIS A 692 20.33 -10.98 -9.31
N HIS A 693 19.82 -11.38 -8.16
CA HIS A 693 20.52 -11.29 -6.87
C HIS A 693 20.51 -12.67 -6.23
N LEU A 694 21.68 -13.31 -6.18
CA LEU A 694 21.83 -14.72 -5.77
C LEU A 694 21.88 -14.91 -4.23
N GLU A 695 21.06 -14.12 -3.52
CA GLU A 695 21.01 -13.90 -2.07
C GLU A 695 21.39 -15.11 -1.20
N SER A 696 22.11 -14.84 -0.11
CA SER A 696 22.59 -15.80 0.89
C SER A 696 23.74 -16.72 0.44
N ALA A 697 24.34 -16.50 -0.73
CA ALA A 697 25.50 -17.28 -1.16
C ALA A 697 26.78 -16.97 -0.33
N SER A 698 26.97 -15.73 0.13
CA SER A 698 28.17 -15.29 0.86
C SER A 698 27.99 -15.10 2.37
N ARG A 699 26.79 -14.69 2.85
CA ARG A 699 26.60 -14.16 4.21
C ARG A 699 25.85 -15.06 5.21
N GLY A 700 25.14 -16.10 4.77
CA GLY A 700 24.25 -16.88 5.64
C GLY A 700 23.02 -16.08 6.14
N SER A 701 22.27 -16.63 7.09
CA SER A 701 21.01 -16.04 7.57
C SER A 701 21.22 -15.13 8.80
N ASP A 702 20.51 -14.01 8.86
CA ASP A 702 20.43 -13.17 10.08
C ASP A 702 19.76 -13.87 11.27
N MET A 703 19.13 -15.03 11.03
CA MET A 703 18.47 -15.85 12.04
C MET A 703 19.43 -16.82 12.76
N THR A 704 20.73 -16.75 12.54
CA THR A 704 21.70 -17.48 13.37
C THR A 704 21.79 -16.87 14.77
N PRO A 705 22.06 -17.66 15.83
CA PRO A 705 22.16 -17.16 17.20
C PRO A 705 23.12 -15.97 17.36
N GLU A 706 24.21 -15.95 16.59
CA GLU A 706 25.26 -14.93 16.62
C GLU A 706 24.78 -13.59 16.03
N ASN A 707 23.88 -13.62 15.04
CA ASN A 707 23.38 -12.44 14.33
C ASN A 707 22.11 -11.85 14.96
N HIS A 708 21.36 -12.64 15.72
CA HIS A 708 20.07 -12.25 16.28
C HIS A 708 20.19 -11.02 17.19
N ALA A 709 21.20 -10.95 18.07
CA ALA A 709 21.35 -9.80 18.98
C ALA A 709 21.56 -8.48 18.23
N ARG A 710 22.39 -8.49 17.18
CA ARG A 710 22.60 -7.33 16.30
C ARG A 710 21.31 -6.97 15.58
N PHE A 711 20.67 -7.93 14.92
CA PHE A 711 19.43 -7.70 14.18
C PHE A 711 18.32 -7.12 15.08
N ALA A 712 18.17 -7.63 16.30
CA ALA A 712 17.21 -7.11 17.27
C ALA A 712 17.53 -5.65 17.69
N ALA A 713 18.81 -5.29 17.82
CA ALA A 713 19.23 -3.91 18.08
C ALA A 713 18.94 -2.98 16.89
N GLU A 714 19.20 -3.43 15.65
CA GLU A 714 18.88 -2.69 14.42
C GLU A 714 17.36 -2.48 14.26
N VAL A 715 16.55 -3.51 14.54
CA VAL A 715 15.08 -3.40 14.59
C VAL A 715 14.65 -2.37 15.63
N LYS A 716 15.21 -2.46 16.85
CA LYS A 716 14.87 -1.51 17.92
C LYS A 716 15.20 -0.08 17.50
N HIS A 717 16.37 0.15 16.89
CA HIS A 717 16.77 1.47 16.41
C HIS A 717 15.79 2.02 15.37
N MET A 718 15.37 1.20 14.40
CA MET A 718 14.37 1.60 13.40
C MET A 718 13.03 1.94 14.04
N LEU A 719 12.58 1.17 15.03
CA LEU A 719 11.32 1.44 15.74
C LEU A 719 11.42 2.71 16.59
N ASP A 720 12.52 2.90 17.32
CA ASP A 720 12.76 4.08 18.16
C ASP A 720 12.81 5.37 17.32
N ARG A 721 13.45 5.32 16.14
CA ARG A 721 13.66 6.47 15.27
C ARG A 721 12.49 6.75 14.33
N TRP A 722 11.94 5.71 13.71
CA TRP A 722 11.01 5.84 12.58
C TRP A 722 9.61 5.28 12.86
N GLY A 723 9.32 4.81 14.08
CA GLY A 723 8.11 4.03 14.41
C GLY A 723 6.80 4.55 13.80
N ASP A 724 6.49 5.83 13.94
CA ASP A 724 5.27 6.42 13.39
C ASP A 724 5.25 6.43 11.85
N THR A 725 6.41 6.75 11.25
CA THR A 725 6.57 6.75 9.79
C THR A 725 6.43 5.33 9.22
N LEU A 726 6.91 4.31 9.93
CA LEU A 726 6.81 2.91 9.49
C LEU A 726 5.35 2.44 9.42
N LEU A 727 4.44 3.03 10.19
CA LEU A 727 3.02 2.68 10.16
C LEU A 727 2.23 3.41 9.06
N GLN A 728 2.83 4.42 8.44
CA GLN A 728 2.17 5.35 7.52
C GLN A 728 2.90 5.44 6.16
N ASP A 729 3.15 4.31 5.51
CA ASP A 729 3.73 4.30 4.16
C ASP A 729 2.74 4.93 3.14
N PRO A 730 3.04 6.09 2.55
CA PRO A 730 2.11 6.76 1.64
C PRO A 730 1.89 6.01 0.33
N TYR A 731 2.76 5.06 -0.02
CA TYR A 731 2.61 4.27 -1.26
C TYR A 731 1.96 2.89 -1.03
N TYR A 732 1.51 2.62 0.20
CA TYR A 732 0.83 1.40 0.58
C TYR A 732 -0.49 1.70 1.31
N ASN A 733 -1.60 1.35 0.68
CA ASN A 733 -2.91 1.69 1.20
C ASN A 733 -3.16 1.04 2.59
N PRO A 734 -3.71 1.80 3.55
CA PRO A 734 -3.97 1.30 4.90
C PRO A 734 -5.00 0.17 4.99
N ASN A 735 -5.80 -0.06 3.95
CA ASN A 735 -6.72 -1.19 3.84
C ASN A 735 -6.03 -2.51 3.41
N LEU A 736 -4.71 -2.47 3.15
CA LEU A 736 -3.91 -3.62 2.77
C LEU A 736 -3.07 -4.15 3.93
N SER A 737 -2.88 -5.47 3.94
CA SER A 737 -2.17 -6.19 5.00
C SER A 737 -0.66 -5.91 4.98
N LEU A 738 -0.08 -5.66 6.16
CA LEU A 738 1.36 -5.61 6.39
C LEU A 738 1.98 -6.99 6.65
N GLU A 739 1.15 -8.04 6.67
CA GLU A 739 1.59 -9.42 6.90
C GLU A 739 1.81 -10.19 5.58
N ALA A 740 1.31 -9.66 4.46
CA ALA A 740 1.36 -10.31 3.17
C ALA A 740 2.01 -9.41 2.12
N THR A 741 2.91 -9.98 1.31
CA THR A 741 3.63 -9.25 0.26
C THR A 741 2.81 -9.02 -1.02
N ALA A 742 1.65 -9.66 -1.15
CA ALA A 742 0.83 -9.69 -2.36
C ALA A 742 -0.46 -8.88 -2.25
N PHE A 743 -0.45 -7.75 -1.53
CA PHE A 743 -1.58 -6.80 -1.48
C PHE A 743 -2.91 -7.45 -1.02
N ALA A 744 -2.83 -8.34 -0.03
CA ALA A 744 -4.03 -8.92 0.58
C ALA A 744 -4.77 -7.88 1.41
N LEU A 745 -6.10 -8.06 1.57
CA LEU A 745 -6.91 -7.23 2.46
C LEU A 745 -6.34 -7.25 3.89
N ALA A 746 -6.30 -6.08 4.52
CA ALA A 746 -5.95 -5.98 5.92
C ALA A 746 -6.98 -6.72 6.77
N GLY A 747 -6.46 -7.41 7.79
CA GLY A 747 -7.30 -7.98 8.83
C GLY A 747 -8.10 -6.91 9.59
N THR A 748 -7.42 -5.83 9.96
CA THR A 748 -8.01 -4.60 10.46
C THR A 748 -7.39 -3.46 9.67
N PRO A 749 -8.17 -2.66 8.93
CA PRO A 749 -7.64 -1.51 8.21
C PRO A 749 -6.98 -0.51 9.16
N ARG A 750 -5.90 0.12 8.70
CA ARG A 750 -5.25 1.24 9.39
C ARG A 750 -5.91 2.59 9.04
N ALA A 751 -6.95 2.57 8.21
CA ALA A 751 -7.63 3.77 7.72
C ALA A 751 -8.56 4.31 8.80
N LEU A 752 -8.38 5.57 9.19
CA LEU A 752 -9.18 6.20 10.23
C LEU A 752 -10.60 6.51 9.71
N ARG A 753 -11.57 6.47 10.63
CA ARG A 753 -12.95 6.94 10.44
C ARG A 753 -13.11 8.26 11.21
N PRO A 754 -13.18 9.41 10.52
CA PRO A 754 -13.21 10.72 11.17
C PRO A 754 -14.33 10.89 12.21
N TRP A 755 -15.50 10.29 11.96
CA TRP A 755 -16.67 10.36 12.86
C TRP A 755 -16.54 9.51 14.13
N HIS A 756 -15.45 8.74 14.29
CA HIS A 756 -15.11 8.04 15.53
C HIS A 756 -14.09 8.79 16.38
N GLN A 757 -13.60 9.93 15.88
CA GLN A 757 -12.65 10.78 16.59
C GLN A 757 -13.37 12.01 17.16
N PRO A 758 -12.96 12.53 18.33
CA PRO A 758 -13.48 13.80 18.81
C PRO A 758 -13.15 14.91 17.79
N PRO A 759 -14.04 15.91 17.62
CA PRO A 759 -13.77 17.02 16.72
C PRO A 759 -12.44 17.69 17.09
N LEU A 760 -11.61 17.97 16.08
CA LEU A 760 -10.36 18.69 16.27
C LEU A 760 -10.71 20.11 16.73
N ILE A 761 -10.30 20.46 17.96
CA ILE A 761 -10.51 21.78 18.57
C ILE A 761 -9.50 22.77 18.01
#